data_AF-K9YJK9-F1
#
_entry.id   AF-K9YJK9-F1
#
_cell.length_a   1.000
_cell.length_b   1.000
_cell.length_c   1.000
_cell.angle_alpha   90.00
_cell.angle_beta   90.00
_cell.angle_gamma   90.00
#
_symmetry.space_group_name_H-M   'P 1'
#
loop_
_entity.id
_entity.type
_entity.pdbx_description
1 polymer ?
#
loop_
_entity_poly.entity_id
_entity_poly.type
_entity_poly.pdbx_seq_one_letter_code
_entity_poly.pdbx_strand_id
1 'polypeptide(L)'
;MKSLFLERLHSKDRPVLVLDGAMGTNLQVQNLSAEDFGGAEYEGCNEYLVHTKPEAVEIVHRGFLEAGADVIETDTFGGTPLVLAEYDLADRSYYLNKTATELAKRVAQEYSTPEKPRFVAGSIGPGTKLPTLGHIDYDTLKDAYVTQVQGLYDGGADLLLVETCQDVLQIKAALNAIEEVFKEKGERLPLMVSVTMETMGTMLVGTEISAALAILEPYPIDVLGLNCATGPDLMKPHIKYLSENSPFVVSCVPNAGLPENVGGQAHYRLSPIELKMHLMHFIEDLGVQIIGGCCGTRPDHIKALAEIASTLKPKERHYNYEPSAASIYGTQPYHQDNSFLIVGERLNASGSKKCRDMLNAEDWDGLVSLAKSQVKEGAHILDVNVDYVGRDGEKDMHELASRLVNNITLPLMLDSTEWQKMEAGLKVVGGKCILNSTNYEDGEERFFKVLELAKQYGAGVVIGTIDEDGMARTADKKYEIAKRAYNDALKFGIPAHEIFFDTLALPISTGIEEDRENGKATIESIRRIHADFPECHFMLGVSNISFGLNPAARQVLNSVFLHEAMQVGMDGAIVSPNKILPLAKIDEKSLEICRDLIYDNRKFDGDICTYDPLGELTTLFQGKTTKSNKKNVADLPIEERLKQHIIEGERIGLEDALNIALDKYPPLDIINVFLLDGMKVVGELFGSGQMQLPFVLQSAQTMKSAVAFLEPFMDKADSDGSGKGTFLIATVKGDVHDIGKNLVDIILSNNGYKVVNIGIKQPVENIIKAYRESNADCIAMSGLLVKSTAFMKDNLETFNQEGINVPVILGGAALTPKFVYEDCQNAYNGKVVYGKDAFADLHFMDKLMPAKNSSQWDNLQGFLGEFEEENNLFKGRNFDDSGEVKTEEKKEKEEEKEQVIDTRRSDAVDPNIERPTPPFWGTKIMYPDEFDFDDLFWYLDLQALFAGQWQFRKPQGQPREEYNEFLAEKVHPILDEWKAKIKAENLLHPTLIYGYFPCQSEGNTLYIYNPENPEAREEIAKFEFPRQKSGKRLCIADFFASKDSGIIDVFPMQAVTVGEIATEYAQKLFANDEYTNYLYYHGMAVQTAEAMAEWCHARIRRELGFGDLEPDNIRDMFKQRYQGSRYSFGYPACPNMLDQYVQLDLLDTKRIDMYMDESEQIYPEQSTSAIICYHPVAKYFSA
;
A
#
# COMPACT_ATOMS: atom_id res chain seq x y z
N MET A 1 35.30 22.53 -2.59
CA MET A 1 35.79 22.02 -3.90
C MET A 1 34.67 21.27 -4.62
N LYS A 2 34.74 21.05 -5.95
CA LYS A 2 33.79 20.11 -6.61
C LYS A 2 34.15 18.67 -6.23
N SER A 3 33.19 17.90 -5.75
CA SER A 3 33.42 16.49 -5.38
C SER A 3 33.67 15.65 -6.63
N LEU A 4 34.82 14.97 -6.69
CA LEU A 4 35.17 14.06 -7.79
C LEU A 4 34.16 12.90 -7.92
N PHE A 5 33.59 12.45 -6.79
CA PHE A 5 32.56 11.42 -6.77
C PHE A 5 31.29 11.89 -7.49
N LEU A 6 30.77 13.08 -7.15
CA LEU A 6 29.58 13.65 -7.80
C LEU A 6 29.84 14.00 -9.27
N GLU A 7 31.03 14.49 -9.61
CA GLU A 7 31.43 14.71 -11.00
C GLU A 7 31.41 13.41 -11.80
N ARG A 8 31.87 12.30 -11.21
CA ARG A 8 31.83 10.98 -11.83
C ARG A 8 30.39 10.47 -11.96
N LEU A 9 29.61 10.55 -10.89
CA LEU A 9 28.22 10.10 -10.81
C LEU A 9 27.33 10.81 -11.84
N HIS A 10 27.44 12.13 -11.94
CA HIS A 10 26.65 12.96 -12.86
C HIS A 10 27.34 13.25 -14.20
N SER A 11 28.44 12.55 -14.50
CA SER A 11 29.07 12.65 -15.82
C SER A 11 28.10 12.22 -16.94
N LYS A 12 28.33 12.69 -18.17
CA LYS A 12 27.46 12.36 -19.32
C LYS A 12 27.29 10.87 -19.57
N ASP A 13 28.31 10.09 -19.19
CA ASP A 13 28.32 8.64 -19.37
C ASP A 13 27.49 7.92 -18.32
N ARG A 14 27.16 8.58 -17.19
CA ARG A 14 26.41 8.03 -16.04
C ARG A 14 26.90 6.62 -15.67
N PRO A 15 28.19 6.49 -15.30
CA PRO A 15 28.78 5.18 -15.02
C PRO A 15 28.04 4.49 -13.87
N VAL A 16 27.90 3.17 -13.98
CA VAL A 16 27.54 2.32 -12.84
C VAL A 16 28.74 2.30 -11.89
N LEU A 17 28.54 2.68 -10.63
CA LEU A 17 29.57 2.60 -9.59
C LEU A 17 29.33 1.36 -8.74
N VAL A 18 30.41 0.64 -8.43
CA VAL A 18 30.38 -0.58 -7.63
C VAL A 18 30.90 -0.32 -6.22
N LEU A 19 30.03 -0.41 -5.22
CA LEU A 19 30.42 -0.52 -3.80
C LEU A 19 31.00 -1.91 -3.53
N ASP A 20 31.74 -2.01 -2.44
CA ASP A 20 32.32 -3.25 -1.98
C ASP A 20 31.28 -4.22 -1.39
N GLY A 21 31.79 -5.27 -0.74
CA GLY A 21 30.99 -6.29 -0.08
C GLY A 21 31.09 -6.17 1.44
N ALA A 22 30.51 -7.12 2.16
CA ALA A 22 30.47 -7.06 3.62
C ALA A 22 31.84 -7.11 4.31
N MET A 23 32.19 -6.09 5.10
CA MET A 23 33.37 -6.08 5.97
C MET A 23 33.32 -7.21 7.01
N GLY A 24 32.26 -7.25 7.83
CA GLY A 24 32.16 -8.17 8.97
C GLY A 24 32.30 -9.66 8.61
N THR A 25 31.59 -10.13 7.58
CA THR A 25 31.70 -11.55 7.17
C THR A 25 33.05 -11.90 6.56
N ASN A 26 33.78 -10.93 5.99
CA ASN A 26 35.12 -11.14 5.45
C ASN A 26 36.22 -11.03 6.52
N LEU A 27 35.96 -10.37 7.65
CA LEU A 27 36.81 -10.45 8.84
C LEU A 27 36.65 -11.81 9.55
N GLN A 28 35.41 -12.32 9.66
CA GLN A 28 35.14 -13.62 10.30
C GLN A 28 35.89 -14.79 9.67
N VAL A 29 36.08 -14.80 8.34
CA VAL A 29 36.83 -15.88 7.65
C VAL A 29 38.33 -15.86 7.94
N GLN A 30 38.86 -14.78 8.51
CA GLN A 30 40.26 -14.70 8.92
C GLN A 30 40.54 -15.43 10.25
N ASN A 31 39.51 -15.97 10.92
CA ASN A 31 39.61 -16.70 12.19
C ASN A 31 40.36 -15.90 13.28
N LEU A 32 39.99 -14.64 13.44
CA LEU A 32 40.54 -13.75 14.47
C LEU A 32 40.20 -14.27 15.86
N SER A 33 41.14 -14.12 16.79
CA SER A 33 41.02 -14.48 18.20
C SER A 33 40.71 -13.25 19.06
N ALA A 34 40.24 -13.43 20.29
CA ALA A 34 40.05 -12.35 21.25
C ALA A 34 41.30 -11.47 21.44
N GLU A 35 42.51 -12.04 21.38
CA GLU A 35 43.76 -11.27 21.48
C GLU A 35 43.94 -10.30 20.29
N ASP A 36 43.45 -10.66 19.11
CA ASP A 36 43.49 -9.81 17.92
C ASP A 36 42.58 -8.57 18.07
N PHE A 37 41.48 -8.71 18.81
CA PHE A 37 40.62 -7.59 19.20
C PHE A 37 41.19 -6.80 20.39
N GLY A 38 42.31 -7.21 20.98
CA GLY A 38 42.93 -6.56 22.13
C GLY A 38 42.46 -7.06 23.50
N GLY A 39 41.64 -8.11 23.56
CA GLY A 39 41.10 -8.69 24.79
C GLY A 39 39.75 -9.38 24.59
N ALA A 40 39.35 -10.22 25.54
CA ALA A 40 38.05 -10.92 25.51
C ALA A 40 36.87 -9.95 25.66
N GLU A 41 37.08 -8.83 26.34
CA GLU A 41 36.12 -7.74 26.52
C GLU A 41 35.85 -6.95 25.24
N TYR A 42 36.72 -7.05 24.22
CA TYR A 42 36.60 -6.34 22.94
C TYR A 42 36.24 -7.26 21.77
N GLU A 43 36.11 -8.56 22.02
CA GLU A 43 35.81 -9.56 20.99
C GLU A 43 34.47 -9.25 20.30
N GLY A 44 34.50 -9.11 18.98
CA GLY A 44 33.33 -8.75 18.17
C GLY A 44 33.18 -7.27 17.84
N CYS A 45 33.97 -6.37 18.46
CA CYS A 45 34.06 -4.97 18.04
C CYS A 45 35.02 -4.83 16.85
N ASN A 46 34.50 -4.98 15.64
CA ASN A 46 35.30 -4.89 14.41
C ASN A 46 35.99 -3.53 14.28
N GLU A 47 35.30 -2.45 14.66
CA GLU A 47 35.83 -1.09 14.60
C GLU A 47 37.12 -0.90 15.39
N TYR A 48 37.38 -1.73 16.41
CA TYR A 48 38.60 -1.66 17.19
C TYR A 48 39.81 -2.34 16.51
N LEU A 49 39.57 -3.21 15.53
CA LEU A 49 40.63 -3.87 14.74
C LEU A 49 41.49 -2.85 13.98
N VAL A 50 40.97 -1.68 13.63
CA VAL A 50 41.78 -0.61 13.00
C VAL A 50 42.91 -0.11 13.91
N HIS A 51 42.79 -0.31 15.23
CA HIS A 51 43.81 0.02 16.21
C HIS A 51 44.69 -1.18 16.57
N THR A 52 44.06 -2.33 16.83
CA THR A 52 44.74 -3.51 17.39
C THR A 52 45.36 -4.41 16.32
N LYS A 53 44.71 -4.53 15.15
CA LYS A 53 45.12 -5.39 14.04
C LYS A 53 44.74 -4.81 12.66
N PRO A 54 45.25 -3.61 12.30
CA PRO A 54 44.85 -2.89 11.08
C PRO A 54 45.06 -3.70 9.80
N GLU A 55 46.04 -4.61 9.77
CA GLU A 55 46.30 -5.47 8.63
C GLU A 55 45.12 -6.37 8.26
N ALA A 56 44.29 -6.79 9.23
CA ALA A 56 43.12 -7.62 8.98
C ALA A 56 42.07 -6.85 8.16
N VAL A 57 41.88 -5.57 8.47
CA VAL A 57 40.97 -4.67 7.76
C VAL A 57 41.53 -4.33 6.37
N GLU A 58 42.85 -4.09 6.26
CA GLU A 58 43.50 -3.86 4.97
C GLU A 58 43.34 -5.03 4.00
N ILE A 59 43.43 -6.28 4.49
CA ILE A 59 43.23 -7.48 3.67
C ILE A 59 41.85 -7.46 3.01
N VAL A 60 40.80 -7.08 3.76
CA VAL A 60 39.43 -7.01 3.22
C VAL A 60 39.30 -5.91 2.17
N HIS A 61 39.74 -4.69 2.48
CA HIS A 61 39.70 -3.58 1.51
C HIS A 61 40.46 -3.89 0.22
N ARG A 62 41.68 -4.43 0.33
CA ARG A 62 42.47 -4.86 -0.84
C ARG A 62 41.73 -5.90 -1.67
N GLY A 63 41.11 -6.89 -1.02
CA GLY A 63 40.32 -7.91 -1.70
C GLY A 63 39.21 -7.34 -2.57
N PHE A 64 38.47 -6.34 -2.08
CA PHE A 64 37.40 -5.70 -2.86
C PHE A 64 37.91 -4.73 -3.93
N LEU A 65 38.99 -4.00 -3.66
CA LEU A 65 39.63 -3.13 -4.66
C LEU A 65 40.25 -3.93 -5.82
N GLU A 66 40.87 -5.08 -5.52
CA GLU A 66 41.37 -6.04 -6.51
C GLU A 66 40.23 -6.68 -7.32
N ALA A 67 39.10 -6.95 -6.67
CA ALA A 67 37.88 -7.39 -7.35
C ALA A 67 37.30 -6.33 -8.29
N GLY A 68 37.64 -5.05 -8.07
CA GLY A 68 37.32 -3.95 -8.96
C GLY A 68 36.28 -2.97 -8.44
N ALA A 69 35.97 -2.99 -7.14
CA ALA A 69 35.14 -2.00 -6.48
C ALA A 69 35.62 -0.58 -6.78
N ASP A 70 34.68 0.35 -6.95
CA ASP A 70 34.93 1.78 -7.14
C ASP A 70 34.87 2.54 -5.81
N VAL A 71 34.03 2.06 -4.89
CA VAL A 71 33.84 2.63 -3.56
C VAL A 71 34.07 1.52 -2.54
N ILE A 72 34.83 1.81 -1.48
CA ILE A 72 34.92 0.95 -0.30
C ILE A 72 34.33 1.65 0.92
N GLU A 73 33.64 0.91 1.77
CA GLU A 73 33.09 1.40 3.03
C GLU A 73 34.19 1.35 4.11
N THR A 74 34.24 2.35 4.99
CA THR A 74 35.13 2.31 6.16
C THR A 74 34.64 1.29 7.19
N ASP A 75 35.55 0.66 7.94
CA ASP A 75 35.21 -0.24 9.05
C ASP A 75 34.72 0.56 10.29
N THR A 76 33.55 1.19 10.14
CA THR A 76 33.00 2.17 11.09
C THR A 76 31.49 2.05 11.27
N PHE A 77 30.88 0.93 10.88
CA PHE A 77 29.43 0.73 10.96
C PHE A 77 28.89 1.01 12.39
N GLY A 78 29.54 0.45 13.41
CA GLY A 78 29.29 0.68 14.84
C GLY A 78 30.14 1.78 15.47
N GLY A 79 30.68 2.73 14.68
CA GLY A 79 31.65 3.72 15.15
C GLY A 79 31.12 4.82 16.08
N THR A 80 29.83 4.83 16.44
CA THR A 80 29.26 5.85 17.34
C THR A 80 29.73 5.65 18.79
N PRO A 81 29.80 6.72 19.61
CA PRO A 81 30.04 6.58 21.05
C PRO A 81 29.03 5.65 21.75
N LEU A 82 27.78 5.61 21.27
CA LEU A 82 26.70 4.80 21.85
C LEU A 82 26.95 3.30 21.70
N VAL A 83 27.42 2.86 20.54
CA VAL A 83 27.73 1.45 20.28
C VAL A 83 29.04 1.06 20.94
N LEU A 84 30.07 1.91 20.81
CA LEU A 84 31.39 1.67 21.41
C LEU A 84 31.35 1.66 22.95
N ALA A 85 30.34 2.27 23.57
CA ALA A 85 30.12 2.19 25.01
C ALA A 85 29.89 0.75 25.51
N GLU A 86 29.33 -0.15 24.68
CA GLU A 86 29.14 -1.56 25.04
C GLU A 86 30.49 -2.28 25.27
N TYR A 87 31.56 -1.72 24.72
CA TYR A 87 32.94 -2.20 24.84
C TYR A 87 33.82 -1.29 25.69
N ASP A 88 33.27 -0.30 26.40
CA ASP A 88 34.04 0.71 27.16
C ASP A 88 35.03 1.52 26.29
N LEU A 89 34.64 1.82 25.04
CA LEU A 89 35.44 2.55 24.04
C LEU A 89 34.76 3.84 23.53
N ALA A 90 33.72 4.33 24.22
CA ALA A 90 32.94 5.48 23.79
C ALA A 90 33.79 6.75 23.55
N ASP A 91 34.78 6.99 24.41
CA ASP A 91 35.72 8.12 24.34
C ASP A 91 36.69 8.03 23.15
N ARG A 92 36.81 6.84 22.53
CA ARG A 92 37.67 6.61 21.37
C ARG A 92 36.94 6.73 20.04
N SER A 93 35.63 6.99 20.02
CA SER A 93 34.83 7.06 18.79
C SER A 93 35.47 7.95 17.71
N TYR A 94 35.80 9.21 18.01
CA TYR A 94 36.44 10.10 17.04
C TYR A 94 37.74 9.51 16.47
N TYR A 95 38.60 8.98 17.35
CA TYR A 95 39.90 8.41 16.97
C TYR A 95 39.75 7.19 16.07
N LEU A 96 38.85 6.25 16.41
CA LEU A 96 38.64 5.03 15.63
C LEU A 96 38.08 5.34 14.24
N ASN A 97 37.06 6.20 14.14
CA ASN A 97 36.50 6.60 12.86
C ASN A 97 37.55 7.27 11.97
N LYS A 98 38.29 8.23 12.51
CA LYS A 98 39.35 8.91 11.78
C LYS A 98 40.42 7.93 11.28
N THR A 99 40.87 7.04 12.15
CA THR A 99 41.93 6.06 11.83
C THR A 99 41.44 5.05 10.77
N ALA A 100 40.21 4.59 10.89
CA ALA A 100 39.58 3.70 9.90
C ALA A 100 39.49 4.36 8.53
N THR A 101 39.07 5.63 8.47
CA THR A 101 39.02 6.39 7.22
C THR A 101 40.41 6.63 6.62
N GLU A 102 41.40 7.03 7.43
CA GLU A 102 42.78 7.21 6.95
C GLU A 102 43.37 5.91 6.38
N LEU A 103 43.08 4.77 7.02
CA LEU A 103 43.46 3.43 6.55
C LEU A 103 42.80 3.13 5.19
N ALA A 104 41.48 3.25 5.10
CA ALA A 104 40.75 3.01 3.85
C ALA A 104 41.23 3.95 2.72
N LYS A 105 41.48 5.23 3.02
CA LYS A 105 41.99 6.22 2.05
C LYS A 105 43.38 5.85 1.53
N ARG A 106 44.28 5.42 2.42
CA ARG A 106 45.61 4.96 2.01
C ARG A 106 45.50 3.74 1.09
N VAL A 107 44.71 2.74 1.46
CA VAL A 107 44.55 1.54 0.63
C VAL A 107 43.88 1.88 -0.71
N ALA A 108 42.83 2.69 -0.73
CA ALA A 108 42.16 3.13 -1.95
C ALA A 108 43.11 3.87 -2.91
N GLN A 109 44.00 4.71 -2.39
CA GLN A 109 45.01 5.43 -3.21
C GLN A 109 45.96 4.49 -3.95
N GLU A 110 46.27 3.31 -3.41
CA GLU A 110 47.14 2.32 -4.07
C GLU A 110 46.52 1.75 -5.35
N TYR A 111 45.18 1.77 -5.47
CA TYR A 111 44.43 1.25 -6.61
C TYR A 111 43.79 2.35 -7.47
N SER A 112 43.86 3.61 -7.04
CA SER A 112 43.23 4.75 -7.71
C SER A 112 44.06 5.24 -8.88
N THR A 113 43.45 5.39 -10.06
CA THR A 113 44.05 6.05 -11.23
C THR A 113 43.20 7.23 -11.69
N PRO A 114 43.72 8.16 -12.51
CA PRO A 114 42.92 9.25 -13.06
C PRO A 114 41.69 8.77 -13.86
N GLU A 115 41.80 7.64 -14.54
CA GLU A 115 40.73 7.06 -15.37
C GLU A 115 39.72 6.25 -14.55
N LYS A 116 40.17 5.67 -13.42
CA LYS A 116 39.34 4.85 -12.53
C LYS A 116 39.63 5.23 -11.07
N PRO A 117 39.15 6.39 -10.59
CA PRO A 117 39.37 6.81 -9.21
C PRO A 117 38.71 5.82 -8.24
N ARG A 118 39.28 5.72 -7.03
CA ARG A 118 38.72 4.95 -5.91
C ARG A 118 38.25 5.90 -4.82
N PHE A 119 37.07 5.63 -4.30
CA PHE A 119 36.41 6.44 -3.30
C PHE A 119 36.27 5.68 -1.99
N VAL A 120 36.24 6.40 -0.88
CA VAL A 120 36.00 5.86 0.46
C VAL A 120 34.72 6.45 1.01
N ALA A 121 33.74 5.60 1.29
CA ALA A 121 32.50 5.96 1.96
C ALA A 121 32.66 5.82 3.47
N GLY A 122 32.47 6.92 4.21
CA GLY A 122 32.37 6.88 5.67
C GLY A 122 31.07 6.19 6.09
N SER A 123 31.15 4.92 6.47
CA SER A 123 29.99 4.12 6.90
C SER A 123 29.48 4.56 8.27
N ILE A 124 28.18 4.80 8.36
CA ILE A 124 27.44 5.22 9.55
C ILE A 124 26.23 4.30 9.70
N GLY A 125 26.31 3.36 10.65
CA GLY A 125 25.22 2.43 10.93
C GLY A 125 24.13 2.97 11.87
N PRO A 126 23.08 2.18 12.12
CA PRO A 126 21.94 2.56 12.95
C PRO A 126 22.19 2.37 14.46
N GLY A 127 23.37 1.94 14.89
CA GLY A 127 23.60 1.62 16.31
C GLY A 127 22.58 0.62 16.90
N THR A 128 22.27 0.76 18.21
CA THR A 128 21.48 -0.25 18.95
C THR A 128 20.18 0.28 19.56
N LYS A 129 19.79 1.53 19.29
CA LYS A 129 18.61 2.19 19.89
C LYS A 129 17.67 2.72 18.81
N LEU A 130 16.36 2.60 19.05
CA LEU A 130 15.29 3.07 18.16
C LEU A 130 14.63 4.31 18.78
N PRO A 131 14.93 5.52 18.29
CA PRO A 131 14.41 6.76 18.88
C PRO A 131 12.88 6.89 18.77
N THR A 132 12.25 6.37 17.70
CA THR A 132 10.79 6.42 17.53
C THR A 132 10.04 5.61 18.60
N LEU A 133 10.69 4.58 19.17
CA LEU A 133 10.16 3.78 20.27
C LEU A 133 10.57 4.31 21.66
N GLY A 134 11.25 5.47 21.73
CA GLY A 134 11.67 6.10 22.98
C GLY A 134 12.86 5.41 23.67
N HIS A 135 13.65 4.59 22.95
CA HIS A 135 14.83 3.93 23.54
C HIS A 135 15.99 4.90 23.83
N ILE A 136 16.01 6.05 23.14
CA ILE A 136 16.98 7.14 23.27
C ILE A 136 16.32 8.44 22.82
N ASP A 137 16.69 9.57 23.42
CA ASP A 137 16.23 10.88 22.97
C ASP A 137 16.99 11.34 21.71
N TYR A 138 16.36 12.24 20.96
CA TYR A 138 16.85 12.72 19.67
C TYR A 138 18.21 13.42 19.76
N ASP A 139 18.39 14.28 20.77
CA ASP A 139 19.57 15.13 20.90
C ASP A 139 20.80 14.28 21.25
N THR A 140 20.66 13.36 22.22
CA THR A 140 21.72 12.40 22.57
C THR A 140 22.13 11.54 21.37
N LEU A 141 21.18 11.08 20.56
CA LEU A 141 21.47 10.30 19.36
C LEU A 141 22.20 11.13 18.30
N LYS A 142 21.75 12.36 18.05
CA LYS A 142 22.37 13.29 17.12
C LYS A 142 23.81 13.61 17.54
N ASP A 143 24.05 13.93 18.81
CA ASP A 143 25.39 14.27 19.32
C ASP A 143 26.38 13.10 19.21
N ALA A 144 25.89 11.87 19.38
CA ALA A 144 26.68 10.66 19.14
C ALA A 144 27.10 10.56 17.66
N TYR A 145 26.20 10.85 16.72
CA TYR A 145 26.53 10.90 15.29
C TYR A 145 27.49 12.04 14.94
N VAL A 146 27.39 13.22 15.58
CA VAL A 146 28.32 14.33 15.34
C VAL A 146 29.76 13.88 15.58
N THR A 147 30.02 13.18 16.69
CA THR A 147 31.36 12.67 17.04
C THR A 147 31.89 11.71 15.97
N GLN A 148 31.04 10.79 15.50
CA GLN A 148 31.39 9.84 14.45
C GLN A 148 31.72 10.55 13.14
N VAL A 149 30.80 11.40 12.67
CA VAL A 149 30.91 12.13 11.40
C VAL A 149 32.14 13.01 11.38
N GLN A 150 32.46 13.67 12.49
CA GLN A 150 33.65 14.52 12.56
C GLN A 150 34.95 13.70 12.40
N GLY A 151 35.00 12.48 12.97
CA GLY A 151 36.09 11.54 12.75
C GLY A 151 36.22 11.11 11.28
N LEU A 152 35.11 10.71 10.66
CA LEU A 152 35.06 10.31 9.25
C LEU A 152 35.48 11.44 8.30
N TYR A 153 34.99 12.66 8.56
CA TYR A 153 35.33 13.85 7.77
C TYR A 153 36.82 14.17 7.89
N ASP A 154 37.36 14.24 9.11
CA ASP A 154 38.76 14.58 9.34
C ASP A 154 39.73 13.49 8.89
N GLY A 155 39.27 12.24 8.79
CA GLY A 155 40.03 11.13 8.19
C GLY A 155 40.04 11.16 6.66
N GLY A 156 39.26 12.05 6.03
CA GLY A 156 39.31 12.33 4.60
C GLY A 156 38.38 11.47 3.74
N ALA A 157 37.20 11.08 4.25
CA ALA A 157 36.18 10.37 3.50
C ALA A 157 35.77 11.14 2.22
N ASP A 158 35.49 10.41 1.14
CA ASP A 158 35.07 11.01 -0.14
C ASP A 158 33.56 11.24 -0.22
N LEU A 159 32.80 10.48 0.58
CA LEU A 159 31.36 10.56 0.78
C LEU A 159 30.99 10.01 2.16
N LEU A 160 29.82 10.36 2.67
CA LEU A 160 29.24 9.79 3.88
C LEU A 160 28.08 8.87 3.51
N LEU A 161 28.01 7.71 4.15
CA LEU A 161 27.00 6.69 3.92
C LEU A 161 26.25 6.40 5.23
N VAL A 162 25.00 6.88 5.33
CA VAL A 162 24.07 6.47 6.39
C VAL A 162 23.37 5.20 5.91
N GLU A 163 23.66 4.07 6.53
CA GLU A 163 23.24 2.76 6.02
C GLU A 163 22.56 1.87 7.04
N THR A 164 21.91 0.82 6.54
CA THR A 164 21.17 -0.18 7.31
C THR A 164 20.15 0.43 8.27
N CYS A 165 19.62 1.62 7.95
CA CYS A 165 18.72 2.31 8.85
C CYS A 165 17.34 1.65 8.85
N GLN A 166 16.84 1.41 10.06
CA GLN A 166 15.57 0.71 10.33
C GLN A 166 14.50 1.63 10.96
N ASP A 167 14.88 2.85 11.32
CA ASP A 167 14.03 3.90 11.88
C ASP A 167 14.35 5.24 11.18
N VAL A 168 13.32 5.92 10.65
CA VAL A 168 13.48 7.19 9.94
C VAL A 168 13.88 8.36 10.85
N LEU A 169 13.49 8.36 12.13
CA LEU A 169 13.86 9.42 13.06
C LEU A 169 15.36 9.41 13.35
N GLN A 170 15.94 8.21 13.35
CA GLN A 170 17.39 8.02 13.40
C GLN A 170 18.08 8.57 12.16
N ILE A 171 17.55 8.33 10.96
CA ILE A 171 18.11 8.89 9.73
C ILE A 171 18.12 10.43 9.84
N LYS A 172 17.03 11.03 10.30
CA LYS A 172 16.97 12.48 10.54
C LYS A 172 18.03 12.95 11.52
N ALA A 173 18.25 12.24 12.63
CA ALA A 173 19.29 12.58 13.61
C ALA A 173 20.70 12.53 12.98
N ALA A 174 20.99 11.47 12.21
CA ALA A 174 22.26 11.34 11.49
C ALA A 174 22.46 12.45 10.44
N LEU A 175 21.43 12.75 9.64
CA LEU A 175 21.48 13.81 8.63
C LEU A 175 21.71 15.19 9.26
N ASN A 176 21.07 15.48 10.39
CA ASN A 176 21.28 16.74 11.10
C ASN A 176 22.65 16.83 11.78
N ALA A 177 23.18 15.72 12.28
CA ALA A 177 24.56 15.66 12.74
C ALA A 177 25.56 15.92 11.59
N ILE A 178 25.30 15.36 10.41
CA ILE A 178 26.12 15.58 9.21
C ILE A 178 26.09 17.05 8.78
N GLU A 179 24.90 17.65 8.72
CA GLU A 179 24.75 19.05 8.35
C GLU A 179 25.43 20.00 9.35
N GLU A 180 25.39 19.67 10.66
CA GLU A 180 26.13 20.43 11.67
C GLU A 180 27.65 20.40 11.42
N VAL A 181 28.21 19.22 11.14
CA VAL A 181 29.64 19.09 10.81
C VAL A 181 29.97 19.81 9.50
N PHE A 182 29.12 19.73 8.47
CA PHE A 182 29.33 20.47 7.23
C PHE A 182 29.34 21.98 7.44
N LYS A 183 28.45 22.52 8.27
CA LYS A 183 28.43 23.95 8.65
C LYS A 183 29.72 24.34 9.37
N GLU A 184 30.21 23.52 10.29
CA GLU A 184 31.46 23.77 11.03
C GLU A 184 32.69 23.74 10.10
N LYS A 185 32.76 22.76 9.19
CA LYS A 185 33.90 22.56 8.28
C LYS A 185 33.87 23.50 7.07
N GLY A 186 32.71 24.03 6.71
CA GLY A 186 32.50 24.95 5.59
C GLY A 186 32.50 24.30 4.20
N GLU A 187 32.57 22.97 4.12
CA GLU A 187 32.45 22.21 2.87
C GLU A 187 31.53 20.98 3.07
N ARG A 188 30.75 20.65 2.03
CA ARG A 188 29.84 19.50 1.99
C ARG A 188 30.49 18.32 1.27
N LEU A 189 30.44 17.14 1.88
CA LEU A 189 30.72 15.87 1.21
C LEU A 189 29.44 15.30 0.57
N PRO A 190 29.56 14.47 -0.48
CA PRO A 190 28.45 13.70 -1.01
C PRO A 190 27.80 12.84 0.07
N LEU A 191 26.49 12.68 -0.01
CA LEU A 191 25.69 12.00 1.00
C LEU A 191 24.83 10.92 0.37
N MET A 192 25.04 9.69 0.85
CA MET A 192 24.25 8.52 0.50
C MET A 192 23.46 8.06 1.72
N VAL A 193 22.18 7.76 1.52
CA VAL A 193 21.31 7.16 2.53
C VAL A 193 20.78 5.84 1.98
N SER A 194 20.87 4.81 2.80
CA SER A 194 20.38 3.48 2.48
C SER A 194 19.48 2.97 3.61
N VAL A 195 18.21 2.73 3.27
CA VAL A 195 17.21 2.19 4.19
C VAL A 195 17.17 0.67 4.11
N THR A 196 16.77 0.02 5.19
CA THR A 196 16.60 -1.43 5.22
C THR A 196 15.13 -1.80 5.29
N MET A 197 14.68 -2.54 4.27
CA MET A 197 13.34 -3.13 4.22
C MET A 197 13.40 -4.59 4.65
N GLU A 198 12.59 -4.94 5.63
CA GLU A 198 12.42 -6.30 6.14
C GLU A 198 11.66 -7.17 5.13
N THR A 199 11.62 -8.47 5.40
CA THR A 199 10.90 -9.45 4.57
C THR A 199 9.40 -9.17 4.39
N MET A 200 8.81 -8.37 5.28
CA MET A 200 7.41 -7.95 5.21
C MET A 200 7.17 -6.76 4.27
N GLY A 201 8.22 -6.14 3.71
CA GLY A 201 8.11 -5.01 2.78
C GLY A 201 8.09 -3.63 3.43
N THR A 202 8.45 -3.52 4.72
CA THR A 202 8.56 -2.26 5.46
C THR A 202 9.87 -2.19 6.25
N MET A 203 10.26 -1.01 6.72
CA MET A 203 11.29 -0.86 7.75
C MET A 203 10.82 -1.48 9.09
N LEU A 204 11.73 -1.60 10.06
CA LEU A 204 11.45 -2.26 11.34
C LEU A 204 10.30 -1.60 12.11
N VAL A 205 10.20 -0.27 12.05
CA VAL A 205 9.14 0.51 12.72
C VAL A 205 7.84 0.61 11.89
N GLY A 206 7.76 -0.09 10.75
CA GLY A 206 6.57 -0.15 9.89
C GLY A 206 6.56 0.83 8.72
N THR A 207 7.66 1.53 8.46
CA THR A 207 7.74 2.53 7.37
C THR A 207 7.73 1.91 5.99
N GLU A 208 6.78 2.32 5.16
CA GLU A 208 6.74 1.99 3.74
C GLU A 208 7.77 2.80 2.92
N ILE A 209 8.14 2.30 1.74
CA ILE A 209 9.12 2.99 0.88
C ILE A 209 8.65 4.38 0.41
N SER A 210 7.34 4.57 0.22
CA SER A 210 6.71 5.86 -0.08
C SER A 210 6.90 6.86 1.05
N ALA A 211 6.64 6.43 2.29
CA ALA A 211 6.85 7.25 3.48
C ALA A 211 8.33 7.61 3.66
N ALA A 212 9.24 6.64 3.52
CA ALA A 212 10.68 6.90 3.58
C ALA A 212 11.11 7.94 2.53
N LEU A 213 10.61 7.85 1.29
CA LEU A 213 10.89 8.82 0.24
C LEU A 213 10.37 10.22 0.62
N ALA A 214 9.09 10.35 0.97
CA ALA A 214 8.49 11.64 1.31
C ALA A 214 9.19 12.29 2.51
N ILE A 215 9.61 11.50 3.50
CA ILE A 215 10.33 11.97 4.69
C ILE A 215 11.73 12.47 4.36
N LEU A 216 12.43 11.81 3.44
CA LEU A 216 13.83 12.08 3.13
C LEU A 216 14.03 13.05 1.96
N GLU A 217 13.02 13.21 1.10
CA GLU A 217 13.07 14.12 -0.05
C GLU A 217 13.46 15.57 0.29
N PRO A 218 13.01 16.17 1.41
CA PRO A 218 13.43 17.53 1.78
C PRO A 218 14.91 17.69 2.12
N TYR A 219 15.62 16.59 2.36
CA TYR A 219 17.03 16.63 2.76
C TYR A 219 17.95 16.66 1.53
N PRO A 220 19.11 17.34 1.61
CA PRO A 220 20.07 17.40 0.52
C PRO A 220 20.87 16.08 0.41
N ILE A 221 20.19 15.00 0.04
CA ILE A 221 20.76 13.66 -0.20
C ILE A 221 21.13 13.56 -1.70
N ASP A 222 22.26 12.92 -2.03
CA ASP A 222 22.66 12.69 -3.43
C ASP A 222 22.17 11.33 -3.94
N VAL A 223 22.17 10.32 -3.06
CA VAL A 223 21.84 8.93 -3.38
C VAL A 223 20.91 8.36 -2.31
N LEU A 224 19.77 7.80 -2.72
CA LEU A 224 18.85 7.06 -1.86
C LEU A 224 18.72 5.61 -2.35
N GLY A 225 18.83 4.63 -1.48
CA GLY A 225 18.65 3.24 -1.88
C GLY A 225 18.37 2.29 -0.74
N LEU A 226 18.64 1.00 -1.01
CA LEU A 226 18.40 -0.08 -0.07
C LEU A 226 19.63 -0.94 0.14
N ASN A 227 19.85 -1.35 1.39
CA ASN A 227 20.86 -2.34 1.74
C ASN A 227 20.41 -3.28 2.86
N CYS A 228 21.07 -4.43 2.95
CA CYS A 228 20.88 -5.44 3.98
C CYS A 228 19.46 -6.04 4.06
N ALA A 229 19.20 -6.81 5.13
CA ALA A 229 18.02 -7.64 5.46
C ALA A 229 17.59 -8.68 4.42
N THR A 230 17.46 -8.29 3.16
CA THR A 230 16.85 -9.08 2.10
C THR A 230 17.79 -9.23 0.90
N GLY A 231 17.50 -10.25 0.07
CA GLY A 231 18.14 -10.42 -1.23
C GLY A 231 17.49 -9.52 -2.30
N PRO A 232 18.07 -9.48 -3.51
CA PRO A 232 17.58 -8.61 -4.58
C PRO A 232 16.12 -8.85 -4.97
N ASP A 233 15.61 -10.08 -4.86
CA ASP A 233 14.22 -10.41 -5.21
C ASP A 233 13.19 -9.64 -4.40
N LEU A 234 13.42 -9.49 -3.09
CA LEU A 234 12.52 -8.78 -2.18
C LEU A 234 12.73 -7.26 -2.24
N MET A 235 13.90 -6.80 -2.69
CA MET A 235 14.16 -5.35 -2.88
C MET A 235 13.52 -4.80 -4.16
N LYS A 236 13.21 -5.66 -5.14
CA LYS A 236 12.72 -5.26 -6.46
C LYS A 236 11.52 -4.30 -6.43
N PRO A 237 10.44 -4.53 -5.64
CA PRO A 237 9.30 -3.60 -5.61
C PRO A 237 9.68 -2.21 -5.09
N HIS A 238 10.56 -2.15 -4.08
CA HIS A 238 11.01 -0.90 -3.47
C HIS A 238 11.94 -0.11 -4.40
N ILE A 239 12.89 -0.80 -5.04
CA ILE A 239 13.76 -0.19 -6.06
C ILE A 239 12.95 0.33 -7.23
N LYS A 240 11.95 -0.43 -7.70
CA LYS A 240 11.05 0.04 -8.75
C LYS A 240 10.33 1.33 -8.33
N TYR A 241 9.76 1.38 -7.13
CA TYR A 241 9.09 2.56 -6.61
C TYR A 241 10.04 3.78 -6.54
N LEU A 242 11.25 3.61 -5.99
CA LEU A 242 12.25 4.69 -5.97
C LEU A 242 12.64 5.11 -7.40
N SER A 243 12.79 4.17 -8.32
CA SER A 243 13.13 4.49 -9.70
C SER A 243 12.06 5.34 -10.40
N GLU A 244 10.79 5.13 -10.08
CA GLU A 244 9.63 5.81 -10.67
C GLU A 244 9.27 7.14 -9.97
N ASN A 245 9.61 7.30 -8.68
CA ASN A 245 9.12 8.44 -7.87
C ASN A 245 10.23 9.28 -7.23
N SER A 246 11.46 8.76 -7.10
CA SER A 246 12.53 9.44 -6.36
C SER A 246 13.36 10.38 -7.25
N PRO A 247 13.58 11.63 -6.81
CA PRO A 247 14.50 12.56 -7.48
C PRO A 247 15.97 12.16 -7.30
N PHE A 248 16.29 11.36 -6.28
CA PHE A 248 17.66 10.96 -5.94
C PHE A 248 18.19 9.86 -6.85
N VAL A 249 19.52 9.78 -7.03
CA VAL A 249 20.14 8.62 -7.67
C VAL A 249 19.86 7.36 -6.83
N VAL A 250 19.50 6.26 -7.49
CA VAL A 250 19.10 5.02 -6.81
C VAL A 250 20.28 4.07 -6.66
N SER A 251 20.46 3.54 -5.45
CA SER A 251 21.41 2.47 -5.13
C SER A 251 20.72 1.19 -4.67
N CYS A 252 21.37 0.04 -4.88
CA CYS A 252 20.91 -1.27 -4.39
C CYS A 252 22.11 -2.13 -3.96
N VAL A 253 22.18 -2.45 -2.66
CA VAL A 253 23.29 -3.19 -2.03
C VAL A 253 22.72 -4.38 -1.24
N PRO A 254 22.20 -5.42 -1.91
CA PRO A 254 21.47 -6.51 -1.25
C PRO A 254 22.41 -7.48 -0.51
N ASN A 255 21.84 -8.30 0.38
CA ASN A 255 22.54 -9.47 0.91
C ASN A 255 22.74 -10.53 -0.20
N ALA A 256 23.71 -11.44 0.01
CA ALA A 256 23.87 -12.64 -0.81
C ALA A 256 22.78 -13.69 -0.53
N GLY A 257 21.51 -13.26 -0.57
CA GLY A 257 20.35 -14.04 -0.16
C GLY A 257 20.06 -13.91 1.34
N LEU A 258 19.02 -14.60 1.80
CA LEU A 258 18.68 -14.64 3.23
C LEU A 258 19.70 -15.50 3.99
N PRO A 259 20.13 -15.09 5.20
CA PRO A 259 21.05 -15.87 6.02
C PRO A 259 20.40 -17.18 6.48
N GLU A 260 21.11 -18.29 6.31
CA GLU A 260 20.71 -19.59 6.84
C GLU A 260 21.69 -20.05 7.90
N ASN A 261 21.19 -20.59 9.01
CA ASN A 261 22.07 -21.20 10.01
C ASN A 261 22.47 -22.62 9.57
N VAL A 262 23.72 -22.78 9.16
CA VAL A 262 24.34 -24.06 8.81
C VAL A 262 25.47 -24.33 9.80
N GLY A 263 25.27 -25.26 10.72
CA GLY A 263 26.30 -25.65 11.69
C GLY A 263 26.66 -24.59 12.74
N GLY A 264 25.74 -23.66 13.04
CA GLY A 264 25.98 -22.56 13.99
C GLY A 264 26.58 -21.31 13.34
N GLN A 265 26.85 -21.34 12.03
CA GLN A 265 27.36 -20.20 11.26
C GLN A 265 26.30 -19.70 10.27
N ALA A 266 26.27 -18.39 10.03
CA ALA A 266 25.42 -17.79 9.01
C ALA A 266 26.00 -18.08 7.62
N HIS A 267 25.24 -18.80 6.80
CA HIS A 267 25.58 -19.16 5.43
C HIS A 267 24.64 -18.46 4.45
N TYR A 268 25.21 -17.85 3.41
CA TYR A 268 24.50 -17.10 2.38
C TYR A 268 24.61 -17.83 1.04
N ARG A 269 23.47 -18.12 0.41
CA ARG A 269 23.39 -19.03 -0.75
C ARG A 269 23.56 -18.36 -2.11
N LEU A 270 23.25 -17.08 -2.24
CA LEU A 270 23.25 -16.41 -3.54
C LEU A 270 24.67 -16.36 -4.10
N SER A 271 24.86 -16.88 -5.30
CA SER A 271 26.17 -16.92 -5.96
C SER A 271 26.52 -15.58 -6.62
N PRO A 272 27.81 -15.35 -6.95
CA PRO A 272 28.25 -14.17 -7.71
C PRO A 272 27.48 -13.95 -9.02
N ILE A 273 27.16 -15.04 -9.74
CA ILE A 273 26.46 -14.98 -11.03
C ILE A 273 24.99 -14.59 -10.83
N GLU A 274 24.31 -15.18 -9.84
CA GLU A 274 22.92 -14.85 -9.55
C GLU A 274 22.78 -13.38 -9.14
N LEU A 275 23.62 -12.92 -8.20
CA LEU A 275 23.64 -11.51 -7.78
C LEU A 275 23.86 -10.56 -8.97
N LYS A 276 24.84 -10.88 -9.82
CA LYS A 276 25.13 -10.14 -11.07
C LYS A 276 23.90 -10.07 -11.99
N MET A 277 23.17 -11.18 -12.17
CA MET A 277 21.99 -11.21 -13.03
C MET A 277 20.86 -10.32 -12.51
N HIS A 278 20.59 -10.35 -11.20
CA HIS A 278 19.56 -9.47 -10.62
C HIS A 278 19.91 -7.98 -10.75
N LEU A 279 21.15 -7.63 -10.43
CA LEU A 279 21.58 -6.22 -10.45
C LEU A 279 21.73 -5.70 -11.89
N MET A 280 22.06 -6.55 -12.86
CA MET A 280 22.00 -6.21 -14.29
C MET A 280 20.59 -5.73 -14.69
N HIS A 281 19.54 -6.48 -14.31
CA HIS A 281 18.16 -6.08 -14.55
C HIS A 281 17.81 -4.74 -13.88
N PHE A 282 18.29 -4.49 -12.66
CA PHE A 282 18.03 -3.23 -11.96
C PHE A 282 18.71 -2.04 -12.64
N ILE A 283 19.88 -2.23 -13.24
CA ILE A 283 20.58 -1.19 -14.00
C ILE A 283 19.85 -0.88 -15.32
N GLU A 284 19.57 -1.92 -16.11
CA GLU A 284 19.03 -1.78 -17.48
C GLU A 284 17.56 -1.36 -17.49
N ASP A 285 16.75 -1.86 -16.57
CA ASP A 285 15.29 -1.66 -16.61
C ASP A 285 14.80 -0.63 -15.60
N LEU A 286 15.50 -0.49 -14.45
CA LEU A 286 15.12 0.41 -13.35
C LEU A 286 16.08 1.59 -13.20
N GLY A 287 17.21 1.64 -13.91
CA GLY A 287 18.14 2.77 -13.87
C GLY A 287 18.90 2.91 -12.55
N VAL A 288 19.09 1.82 -11.80
CA VAL A 288 19.98 1.79 -10.64
C VAL A 288 21.40 2.08 -11.11
N GLN A 289 22.07 3.01 -10.43
CA GLN A 289 23.39 3.48 -10.84
C GLN A 289 24.50 3.10 -9.86
N ILE A 290 24.16 2.79 -8.63
CA ILE A 290 25.11 2.34 -7.61
C ILE A 290 24.70 0.95 -7.15
N ILE A 291 25.61 -0.01 -7.29
CA ILE A 291 25.39 -1.42 -6.95
C ILE A 291 26.47 -1.90 -6.00
N GLY A 292 26.21 -2.93 -5.20
CA GLY A 292 27.22 -3.50 -4.31
C GLY A 292 26.73 -4.79 -3.66
N GLY A 293 27.38 -5.16 -2.57
CA GLY A 293 26.98 -6.30 -1.75
C GLY A 293 26.97 -6.00 -0.25
N CYS A 294 25.97 -6.49 0.47
CA CYS A 294 25.96 -6.45 1.93
C CYS A 294 26.32 -7.84 2.51
N CYS A 295 25.66 -8.31 3.57
CA CYS A 295 26.04 -9.53 4.27
C CYS A 295 26.12 -10.76 3.35
N GLY A 296 27.20 -11.54 3.51
CA GLY A 296 27.46 -12.76 2.75
C GLY A 296 28.17 -12.54 1.42
N THR A 297 28.29 -11.31 0.94
CA THR A 297 29.01 -10.99 -0.29
C THR A 297 30.53 -11.00 -0.06
N ARG A 298 31.25 -11.47 -1.07
CA ARG A 298 32.70 -11.74 -1.05
C ARG A 298 33.36 -11.11 -2.30
N PRO A 299 34.70 -11.02 -2.38
CA PRO A 299 35.38 -10.43 -3.53
C PRO A 299 34.99 -11.03 -4.89
N ASP A 300 34.63 -12.31 -4.94
CA ASP A 300 34.10 -12.98 -6.14
C ASP A 300 32.77 -12.37 -6.63
N HIS A 301 31.88 -12.00 -5.71
CA HIS A 301 30.62 -11.31 -6.01
C HIS A 301 30.90 -9.92 -6.59
N ILE A 302 31.75 -9.14 -5.93
CA ILE A 302 32.10 -7.79 -6.36
C ILE A 302 32.81 -7.81 -7.71
N LYS A 303 33.65 -8.81 -7.98
CA LYS A 303 34.27 -8.99 -9.29
C LYS A 303 33.23 -9.21 -10.39
N ALA A 304 32.23 -10.06 -10.14
CA ALA A 304 31.15 -10.30 -11.09
C ALA A 304 30.34 -9.01 -11.39
N LEU A 305 30.16 -8.14 -10.40
CA LEU A 305 29.51 -6.82 -10.55
C LEU A 305 30.40 -5.82 -11.30
N ALA A 306 31.68 -5.72 -10.96
CA ALA A 306 32.63 -4.84 -11.62
C ALA A 306 32.78 -5.14 -13.12
N GLU A 307 32.73 -6.42 -13.50
CA GLU A 307 32.72 -6.84 -14.90
C GLU A 307 31.53 -6.25 -15.68
N ILE A 308 30.31 -6.32 -15.13
CA ILE A 308 29.11 -5.80 -15.83
C ILE A 308 29.01 -4.28 -15.78
N ALA A 309 29.48 -3.64 -14.70
CA ALA A 309 29.43 -2.19 -14.56
C ALA A 309 30.20 -1.47 -15.67
N SER A 310 31.25 -2.11 -16.22
CA SER A 310 32.02 -1.57 -17.34
C SER A 310 31.31 -1.62 -18.69
N THR A 311 30.30 -2.49 -18.83
CA THR A 311 29.59 -2.75 -20.09
C THR A 311 28.19 -2.14 -20.15
N LEU A 312 27.59 -1.87 -18.99
CA LEU A 312 26.21 -1.42 -18.88
C LEU A 312 26.12 0.08 -18.68
N LYS A 313 25.00 0.65 -19.14
CA LYS A 313 24.62 2.03 -18.86
C LYS A 313 23.27 2.02 -18.13
N PRO A 314 23.12 2.72 -16.99
CA PRO A 314 21.84 2.81 -16.31
C PRO A 314 20.79 3.44 -17.21
N LYS A 315 19.57 2.90 -17.18
CA LYS A 315 18.40 3.53 -17.79
C LYS A 315 18.27 4.98 -17.33
N GLU A 316 17.86 5.86 -18.24
CA GLU A 316 17.41 7.20 -17.86
C GLU A 316 16.09 7.12 -17.12
N ARG A 317 16.04 7.75 -15.94
CA ARG A 317 14.85 7.76 -15.10
C ARG A 317 14.12 9.07 -15.29
N HIS A 318 12.81 8.98 -15.50
CA HIS A 318 11.89 10.08 -15.39
C HIS A 318 11.03 9.78 -14.17
N TYR A 319 11.12 10.61 -13.14
CA TYR A 319 10.38 10.43 -11.91
C TYR A 319 9.15 11.33 -11.88
N ASN A 320 8.09 10.87 -11.23
CA ASN A 320 6.91 11.68 -10.91
C ASN A 320 6.77 11.74 -9.39
N TYR A 321 7.36 12.76 -8.77
CA TYR A 321 7.27 12.94 -7.33
C TYR A 321 5.98 13.70 -6.98
N GLU A 322 5.21 13.16 -6.03
CA GLU A 322 3.99 13.77 -5.52
C GLU A 322 4.22 14.32 -4.10
N PRO A 323 4.21 15.65 -3.90
CA PRO A 323 4.37 16.27 -2.59
C PRO A 323 3.34 15.78 -1.57
N SER A 324 3.84 15.37 -0.40
CA SER A 324 3.05 14.69 0.62
C SER A 324 3.56 14.98 2.03
N ALA A 325 2.63 15.01 3.00
CA ALA A 325 2.96 14.77 4.40
C ALA A 325 3.16 13.27 4.63
N ALA A 326 3.83 12.89 5.71
CA ALA A 326 4.03 11.48 6.03
C ALA A 326 4.00 11.22 7.54
N SER A 327 3.34 10.13 7.95
CA SER A 327 3.63 9.51 9.23
C SER A 327 4.83 8.59 9.09
N ILE A 328 5.23 7.92 10.17
CA ILE A 328 6.25 6.86 10.08
C ILE A 328 5.76 5.63 9.30
N TYR A 329 4.48 5.53 8.95
CA TYR A 329 3.89 4.38 8.27
C TYR A 329 3.66 4.65 6.78
N GLY A 330 2.98 5.75 6.45
CA GLY A 330 2.51 6.03 5.10
C GLY A 330 2.47 7.52 4.77
N THR A 331 2.18 7.84 3.52
CA THR A 331 2.09 9.22 2.99
C THR A 331 0.66 9.69 2.84
N GLN A 332 0.47 11.01 2.91
CA GLN A 332 -0.76 11.69 2.57
C GLN A 332 -0.42 12.82 1.58
N PRO A 333 -0.78 12.66 0.29
CA PRO A 333 -0.59 13.70 -0.71
C PRO A 333 -1.26 15.01 -0.33
N TYR A 334 -0.63 16.14 -0.67
CA TYR A 334 -1.24 17.45 -0.43
C TYR A 334 -2.44 17.70 -1.35
N HIS A 335 -2.34 17.28 -2.61
CA HIS A 335 -3.44 17.35 -3.56
C HIS A 335 -4.45 16.23 -3.33
N GLN A 336 -5.75 16.52 -3.49
CA GLN A 336 -6.85 15.57 -3.29
C GLN A 336 -7.81 15.65 -4.48
N ASP A 337 -7.89 14.59 -5.30
CA ASP A 337 -8.65 14.62 -6.57
C ASP A 337 -10.15 14.95 -6.41
N ASN A 338 -10.80 14.36 -5.42
CA ASN A 338 -12.25 14.44 -5.20
C ASN A 338 -12.62 15.21 -3.92
N SER A 339 -11.65 15.90 -3.32
CA SER A 339 -11.82 16.57 -2.03
C SER A 339 -10.79 17.70 -1.84
N PHE A 340 -10.56 18.08 -0.60
CA PHE A 340 -9.46 18.95 -0.16
C PHE A 340 -8.70 18.23 0.96
N LEU A 341 -7.51 18.70 1.31
CA LEU A 341 -6.73 18.17 2.41
C LEU A 341 -7.43 18.49 3.74
N ILE A 342 -8.03 17.47 4.35
CA ILE A 342 -8.78 17.59 5.60
C ILE A 342 -7.82 17.47 6.79
N VAL A 343 -7.67 18.56 7.54
CA VAL A 343 -6.91 18.57 8.80
C VAL A 343 -7.88 18.59 9.98
N GLY A 344 -7.83 17.58 10.84
CA GLY A 344 -8.76 17.41 11.96
C GLY A 344 -8.49 18.39 13.11
N GLU A 345 -9.43 19.30 13.37
CA GLU A 345 -9.27 20.46 14.29
C GLU A 345 -9.38 20.16 15.80
N ARG A 346 -9.77 18.94 16.21
CA ARG A 346 -10.29 18.71 17.59
C ARG A 346 -9.23 18.41 18.63
N LEU A 347 -8.01 18.05 18.22
CA LEU A 347 -6.85 17.85 19.11
C LEU A 347 -6.18 19.18 19.44
N ASN A 348 -6.99 20.16 19.83
CA ASN A 348 -6.56 21.52 20.03
C ASN A 348 -7.02 22.04 21.39
N ALA A 349 -6.08 22.24 22.32
CA ALA A 349 -6.38 22.70 23.68
C ALA A 349 -6.96 24.13 23.72
N SER A 350 -6.64 24.96 22.73
CA SER A 350 -7.19 26.31 22.59
C SER A 350 -8.62 26.31 22.03
N GLY A 351 -8.90 25.48 21.02
CA GLY A 351 -10.17 25.45 20.29
C GLY A 351 -11.20 24.42 20.79
N SER A 352 -10.76 23.36 21.48
CA SER A 352 -11.61 22.24 21.91
C SER A 352 -11.65 22.12 23.43
N LYS A 353 -12.81 22.47 24.02
CA LYS A 353 -13.03 22.30 25.47
C LYS A 353 -12.74 20.87 25.94
N LYS A 354 -13.15 19.86 25.15
CA LYS A 354 -12.94 18.45 25.49
C LYS A 354 -11.45 18.10 25.51
N CYS A 355 -10.68 18.54 24.52
CA CYS A 355 -9.23 18.34 24.47
C CYS A 355 -8.56 18.99 25.68
N ARG A 356 -8.91 20.25 25.96
CA ARG A 356 -8.38 21.00 27.11
C ARG A 356 -8.67 20.33 28.45
N ASP A 357 -9.90 19.85 28.66
CA ASP A 357 -10.29 19.18 29.90
C ASP A 357 -9.50 17.87 30.09
N MET A 358 -9.27 17.11 29.00
CA MET A 358 -8.43 15.91 29.01
C MET A 358 -6.95 16.20 29.25
N LEU A 359 -6.39 17.21 28.57
CA LEU A 359 -4.99 17.63 28.74
C LEU A 359 -4.72 18.11 30.18
N ASN A 360 -5.63 18.90 30.76
CA ASN A 360 -5.53 19.33 32.15
C ASN A 360 -5.61 18.18 33.15
N ALA A 361 -6.36 17.13 32.82
CA ALA A 361 -6.45 15.92 33.63
C ALA A 361 -5.30 14.93 33.38
N GLU A 362 -4.39 15.23 32.44
CA GLU A 362 -3.35 14.31 31.95
C GLU A 362 -3.94 12.97 31.46
N ASP A 363 -5.15 13.01 30.90
CA ASP A 363 -5.84 11.85 30.30
C ASP A 363 -5.30 11.59 28.88
N TRP A 364 -4.06 11.06 28.82
CA TRP A 364 -3.36 10.77 27.56
C TRP A 364 -4.10 9.73 26.71
N ASP A 365 -4.70 8.72 27.33
CA ASP A 365 -5.48 7.70 26.62
C ASP A 365 -6.75 8.32 26.00
N GLY A 366 -7.41 9.23 26.72
CA GLY A 366 -8.53 10.02 26.21
C GLY A 366 -8.15 10.88 25.02
N LEU A 367 -6.97 11.52 25.05
CA LEU A 367 -6.42 12.29 23.93
C LEU A 367 -6.12 11.41 22.71
N VAL A 368 -5.49 10.25 22.90
CA VAL A 368 -5.27 9.27 21.81
C VAL A 368 -6.60 8.75 21.26
N SER A 369 -7.60 8.50 22.11
CA SER A 369 -8.93 8.11 21.65
C SER A 369 -9.63 9.22 20.87
N LEU A 370 -9.43 10.48 21.25
CA LEU A 370 -9.93 11.64 20.50
C LEU A 370 -9.27 11.72 19.13
N ALA A 371 -7.95 11.49 19.05
CA ALA A 371 -7.22 11.37 17.78
C ALA A 371 -7.80 10.26 16.89
N LYS A 372 -7.94 9.04 17.42
CA LYS A 372 -8.54 7.90 16.71
C LYS A 372 -9.96 8.19 16.20
N SER A 373 -10.74 8.98 16.93
CA SER A 373 -12.08 9.37 16.47
C SER A 373 -12.02 10.27 15.24
N GLN A 374 -11.06 11.19 15.15
CA GLN A 374 -10.91 12.06 13.98
C GLN A 374 -10.45 11.30 12.74
N VAL A 375 -9.60 10.28 12.90
CA VAL A 375 -9.26 9.34 11.81
C VAL A 375 -10.54 8.70 11.25
N LYS A 376 -11.43 8.21 12.12
CA LYS A 376 -12.70 7.61 11.72
C LYS A 376 -13.69 8.61 11.10
N GLU A 377 -13.55 9.90 11.42
CA GLU A 377 -14.34 11.00 10.85
C GLU A 377 -13.81 11.43 9.46
N GLY A 378 -12.73 10.83 8.97
CA GLY A 378 -12.17 11.09 7.63
C GLY A 378 -11.12 12.20 7.60
N ALA A 379 -10.44 12.48 8.71
CA ALA A 379 -9.26 13.37 8.68
C ALA A 379 -8.12 12.74 7.88
N HIS A 380 -7.39 13.55 7.12
CA HIS A 380 -6.17 13.16 6.39
C HIS A 380 -4.92 13.46 7.23
N ILE A 381 -4.94 14.56 7.97
CA ILE A 381 -3.87 15.00 8.89
C ILE A 381 -4.51 15.38 10.23
N LEU A 382 -3.79 15.23 11.33
CA LEU A 382 -4.25 15.69 12.65
C LEU A 382 -3.53 16.98 13.06
N ASP A 383 -4.31 18.03 13.33
CA ASP A 383 -3.83 19.23 14.00
C ASP A 383 -3.62 18.94 15.50
N VAL A 384 -2.41 19.18 16.00
CA VAL A 384 -2.01 18.89 17.38
C VAL A 384 -1.58 20.19 18.04
N ASN A 385 -2.45 20.74 18.89
CA ASN A 385 -2.19 21.96 19.65
C ASN A 385 -2.36 21.70 21.15
N VAL A 386 -1.28 21.94 21.90
CA VAL A 386 -1.22 21.81 23.37
C VAL A 386 -1.14 23.17 24.08
N ASP A 387 -1.34 24.27 23.35
CA ASP A 387 -1.22 25.61 23.90
C ASP A 387 -2.31 25.84 24.96
N TYR A 388 -1.87 25.91 26.22
CA TYR A 388 -2.73 26.27 27.34
C TYR A 388 -1.94 26.97 28.46
N VAL A 389 -2.50 28.05 28.98
CA VAL A 389 -1.85 28.90 29.99
C VAL A 389 -1.62 28.11 31.28
N GLY A 390 -0.39 28.14 31.78
CA GLY A 390 -0.01 27.54 33.06
C GLY A 390 0.44 26.08 32.98
N ARG A 391 0.56 25.51 31.78
CA ARG A 391 1.15 24.19 31.54
C ARG A 391 2.53 24.30 30.87
N ASP A 392 3.29 23.21 30.95
CA ASP A 392 4.54 23.04 30.23
C ASP A 392 4.25 22.50 28.82
N GLY A 393 4.12 23.42 27.86
CA GLY A 393 3.72 23.07 26.49
C GLY A 393 4.77 22.26 25.73
N GLU A 394 6.06 22.38 26.05
CA GLU A 394 7.10 21.57 25.42
C GLU A 394 6.96 20.11 25.86
N LYS A 395 6.82 19.89 27.18
CA LYS A 395 6.57 18.55 27.74
C LYS A 395 5.26 17.97 27.20
N ASP A 396 4.19 18.74 27.17
CA ASP A 396 2.88 18.26 26.70
C ASP A 396 2.91 17.87 25.22
N MET A 397 3.59 18.67 24.37
CA MET A 397 3.72 18.35 22.95
C MET A 397 4.53 17.08 22.75
N HIS A 398 5.65 16.95 23.44
CA HIS A 398 6.49 15.75 23.41
C HIS A 398 5.70 14.50 23.82
N GLU A 399 4.97 14.58 24.93
CA GLU A 399 4.23 13.46 25.52
C GLU A 399 3.06 13.01 24.66
N LEU A 400 2.33 13.96 24.06
CA LEU A 400 1.22 13.66 23.15
C LEU A 400 1.74 13.14 21.81
N ALA A 401 2.71 13.80 21.18
CA ALA A 401 3.22 13.43 19.88
C ALA A 401 3.84 12.01 19.88
N SER A 402 4.67 11.68 20.88
CA SER A 402 5.28 10.35 21.03
C SER A 402 4.25 9.21 21.13
N ARG A 403 3.09 9.47 21.75
CA ARG A 403 1.98 8.50 21.82
C ARG A 403 1.22 8.39 20.52
N LEU A 404 0.95 9.52 19.86
CA LEU A 404 0.22 9.55 18.59
C LEU A 404 0.98 8.75 17.52
N VAL A 405 2.29 8.92 17.43
CA VAL A 405 3.16 8.23 16.46
C VAL A 405 3.02 6.71 16.53
N ASN A 406 2.87 6.15 17.73
CA ASN A 406 2.75 4.71 17.93
C ASN A 406 1.28 4.19 17.84
N ASN A 407 0.30 5.08 17.70
CA ASN A 407 -1.12 4.73 17.80
C ASN A 407 -1.97 5.18 16.61
N ILE A 408 -1.44 6.05 15.76
CA ILE A 408 -2.15 6.71 14.65
C ILE A 408 -1.30 6.62 13.38
N THR A 409 -1.95 6.30 12.27
CA THR A 409 -1.30 6.17 10.96
C THR A 409 -1.24 7.47 10.16
N LEU A 410 -1.99 8.51 10.57
CA LEU A 410 -2.03 9.80 9.89
C LEU A 410 -0.80 10.67 10.22
N PRO A 411 -0.33 11.51 9.27
CA PRO A 411 0.65 12.55 9.56
C PRO A 411 0.12 13.57 10.58
N LEU A 412 1.06 14.27 11.21
CA LEU A 412 0.76 15.28 12.23
C LEU A 412 1.07 16.70 11.72
N MET A 413 0.18 17.62 12.05
CA MET A 413 0.40 19.05 11.98
C MET A 413 0.64 19.56 13.39
N LEU A 414 1.86 20.05 13.65
CA LEU A 414 2.24 20.54 14.98
C LEU A 414 1.85 22.02 15.08
N ASP A 415 0.82 22.29 15.88
CA ASP A 415 0.23 23.62 16.03
C ASP A 415 0.64 24.30 17.34
N SER A 416 1.28 25.46 17.21
CA SER A 416 1.76 26.26 18.35
C SER A 416 2.12 27.69 17.94
N THR A 417 1.95 28.61 18.88
CA THR A 417 2.53 29.97 18.77
C THR A 417 4.02 30.02 19.14
N GLU A 418 4.52 29.03 19.89
CA GLU A 418 5.90 28.92 20.35
C GLU A 418 6.65 27.81 19.58
N TRP A 419 7.78 28.16 18.95
CA TRP A 419 8.56 27.23 18.12
C TRP A 419 9.20 26.08 18.91
N GLN A 420 9.46 26.30 20.21
CA GLN A 420 10.03 25.29 21.10
C GLN A 420 9.11 24.08 21.24
N LYS A 421 7.80 24.31 21.29
CA LYS A 421 6.80 23.23 21.36
C LYS A 421 6.77 22.43 20.06
N MET A 422 6.85 23.12 18.91
CA MET A 422 6.96 22.45 17.60
C MET A 422 8.22 21.56 17.56
N GLU A 423 9.37 22.09 17.99
CA GLU A 423 10.61 21.33 18.03
C GLU A 423 10.51 20.10 18.96
N ALA A 424 9.88 20.25 20.14
CA ALA A 424 9.66 19.14 21.06
C ALA A 424 8.86 17.99 20.42
N GLY A 425 7.88 18.31 19.57
CA GLY A 425 7.16 17.32 18.75
C GLY A 425 8.02 16.75 17.61
N LEU A 426 8.72 17.58 16.84
CA LEU A 426 9.56 17.15 15.72
C LEU A 426 10.64 16.13 16.13
N LYS A 427 11.16 16.26 17.36
CA LYS A 427 12.15 15.35 17.95
C LYS A 427 11.62 13.94 18.24
N VAL A 428 10.31 13.70 18.22
CA VAL A 428 9.71 12.37 18.49
C VAL A 428 8.86 11.81 17.36
N VAL A 429 8.48 12.61 16.36
CA VAL A 429 7.50 12.16 15.35
C VAL A 429 8.08 11.27 14.25
N GLY A 430 9.32 11.53 13.81
CA GLY A 430 9.98 10.77 12.73
C GLY A 430 9.42 11.03 11.32
N GLY A 431 8.10 11.16 11.17
CA GLY A 431 7.41 11.49 9.91
C GLY A 431 7.66 12.92 9.39
N LYS A 432 7.14 13.22 8.20
CA LYS A 432 7.13 14.57 7.58
C LYS A 432 5.89 15.32 8.06
N CYS A 433 6.11 16.16 9.07
CA CYS A 433 5.06 16.98 9.69
C CYS A 433 4.77 18.24 8.87
N ILE A 434 3.70 18.93 9.25
CA ILE A 434 3.45 20.33 8.84
C ILE A 434 3.52 21.20 10.10
N LEU A 435 4.22 22.34 10.02
CA LEU A 435 4.31 23.31 11.13
C LEU A 435 3.22 24.38 10.97
N ASN A 436 2.34 24.48 11.97
CA ASN A 436 1.23 25.43 12.01
C ASN A 436 1.41 26.39 13.19
N SER A 437 1.71 27.67 13.03
CA SER A 437 2.09 28.36 11.81
C SER A 437 3.21 29.35 12.10
N THR A 438 3.65 30.03 11.04
CA THR A 438 4.57 31.15 11.12
C THR A 438 4.07 32.39 10.38
N ASN A 439 4.56 33.56 10.77
CA ASN A 439 4.19 34.88 10.23
C ASN A 439 5.19 35.94 10.75
N TYR A 440 4.97 37.22 10.45
CA TYR A 440 5.88 38.31 10.87
C TYR A 440 5.36 39.16 12.06
N GLU A 441 4.30 38.75 12.77
CA GLU A 441 3.71 39.50 13.91
C GLU A 441 4.73 39.75 15.03
N ASP A 442 5.46 38.71 15.42
CA ASP A 442 6.53 38.77 16.42
C ASP A 442 7.90 39.14 15.82
N GLY A 443 7.90 39.64 14.57
CA GLY A 443 9.10 39.98 13.80
C GLY A 443 9.71 38.83 13.01
N GLU A 444 10.69 39.17 12.16
CA GLU A 444 11.33 38.22 11.23
C GLU A 444 12.09 37.08 11.93
N GLU A 445 12.57 37.28 13.16
CA GLU A 445 13.36 36.27 13.88
C GLU A 445 12.56 34.99 14.11
N ARG A 446 11.31 35.10 14.57
CA ARG A 446 10.42 33.95 14.74
C ARG A 446 10.11 33.30 13.40
N PHE A 447 9.85 34.10 12.36
CA PHE A 447 9.58 33.61 11.01
C PHE A 447 10.69 32.68 10.54
N PHE A 448 11.94 33.17 10.54
CA PHE A 448 13.10 32.40 10.12
C PHE A 448 13.42 31.23 11.06
N LYS A 449 13.11 31.32 12.35
CA LYS A 449 13.30 30.20 13.28
C LYS A 449 12.39 29.01 12.95
N VAL A 450 11.13 29.25 12.58
CA VAL A 450 10.24 28.16 12.13
C VAL A 450 10.70 27.58 10.79
N LEU A 451 11.19 28.41 9.86
CA LEU A 451 11.79 27.92 8.61
C LEU A 451 13.07 27.11 8.85
N GLU A 452 13.88 27.47 9.85
CA GLU A 452 15.03 26.69 10.29
C GLU A 452 14.60 25.30 10.76
N LEU A 453 13.56 25.21 11.60
CA LEU A 453 13.01 23.92 12.04
C LEU A 453 12.43 23.12 10.87
N ALA A 454 11.67 23.76 9.97
CA ALA A 454 11.11 23.12 8.79
C ALA A 454 12.22 22.48 7.92
N LYS A 455 13.31 23.21 7.69
CA LYS A 455 14.47 22.73 6.94
C LYS A 455 15.24 21.64 7.67
N GLN A 456 15.45 21.81 8.98
CA GLN A 456 16.21 20.87 9.80
C GLN A 456 15.48 19.53 9.95
N TYR A 457 14.16 19.51 10.10
CA TYR A 457 13.40 18.28 10.34
C TYR A 457 12.65 17.77 9.10
N GLY A 458 12.73 18.49 7.97
CA GLY A 458 12.07 18.14 6.71
C GLY A 458 10.55 18.19 6.83
N ALA A 459 10.01 19.35 7.22
CA ALA A 459 8.59 19.58 7.44
C ALA A 459 8.04 20.67 6.51
N GLY A 460 6.75 20.57 6.16
CA GLY A 460 6.01 21.65 5.49
C GLY A 460 5.68 22.79 6.46
N VAL A 461 5.31 23.96 5.94
CA VAL A 461 5.04 25.14 6.77
C VAL A 461 3.76 25.88 6.35
N VAL A 462 2.90 26.15 7.34
CA VAL A 462 1.77 27.08 7.19
C VAL A 462 2.23 28.49 7.52
N ILE A 463 2.04 29.41 6.57
CA ILE A 463 2.40 30.82 6.69
C ILE A 463 1.13 31.68 6.69
N GLY A 464 0.85 32.32 7.82
CA GLY A 464 -0.24 33.27 7.96
C GLY A 464 0.09 34.62 7.31
N THR A 465 -0.89 35.22 6.66
CA THR A 465 -0.79 36.59 6.09
C THR A 465 -0.89 37.68 7.17
N ILE A 466 -0.01 37.60 8.17
CA ILE A 466 0.12 38.52 9.30
C ILE A 466 1.53 39.11 9.23
N ASP A 467 1.65 40.42 9.37
CA ASP A 467 2.93 41.09 9.44
C ASP A 467 3.08 42.02 10.64
N GLU A 468 4.12 42.85 10.66
CA GLU A 468 4.41 43.75 11.78
C GLU A 468 3.29 44.79 12.02
N ASP A 469 2.44 45.04 11.02
CA ASP A 469 1.25 45.90 11.13
C ASP A 469 0.01 45.13 11.66
N GLY A 470 0.12 43.81 11.79
CA GLY A 470 -0.92 42.89 12.26
C GLY A 470 -1.57 42.07 11.15
N MET A 471 -2.78 41.57 11.40
CA MET A 471 -3.51 40.70 10.48
C MET A 471 -3.94 41.45 9.21
N ALA A 472 -3.58 40.94 8.03
CA ALA A 472 -4.00 41.55 6.77
C ALA A 472 -5.50 41.37 6.51
N ARG A 473 -6.19 42.50 6.28
CA ARG A 473 -7.64 42.53 6.03
C ARG A 473 -8.01 42.65 4.55
N THR A 474 -7.18 43.32 3.75
CA THR A 474 -7.43 43.52 2.30
C THR A 474 -6.72 42.46 1.46
N ALA A 475 -7.27 42.16 0.28
CA ALA A 475 -6.65 41.20 -0.64
C ALA A 475 -5.24 41.63 -1.09
N ASP A 476 -5.01 42.93 -1.27
CA ASP A 476 -3.70 43.48 -1.62
C ASP A 476 -2.66 43.21 -0.54
N LYS A 477 -2.97 43.53 0.72
CA LYS A 477 -2.02 43.31 1.83
C LYS A 477 -1.76 41.81 2.05
N LYS A 478 -2.80 40.96 1.97
CA LYS A 478 -2.64 39.49 2.04
C LYS A 478 -1.68 38.98 0.95
N TYR A 479 -1.85 39.45 -0.28
CA TYR A 479 -0.96 39.10 -1.40
C TYR A 479 0.47 39.63 -1.21
N GLU A 480 0.65 40.87 -0.75
CA GLU A 480 1.96 41.46 -0.48
C GLU A 480 2.75 40.64 0.56
N ILE A 481 2.11 40.27 1.67
CA ILE A 481 2.74 39.44 2.71
C ILE A 481 3.05 38.04 2.18
N ALA A 482 2.12 37.39 1.49
CA ALA A 482 2.35 36.06 0.90
C ALA A 482 3.53 36.09 -0.08
N LYS A 483 3.63 37.13 -0.90
CA LYS A 483 4.77 37.32 -1.81
C LYS A 483 6.09 37.55 -1.08
N ARG A 484 6.11 38.31 0.02
CA ARG A 484 7.30 38.48 0.87
C ARG A 484 7.73 37.12 1.43
N ALA A 485 6.79 36.40 2.05
CA ALA A 485 7.01 35.09 2.65
C ALA A 485 7.49 34.04 1.64
N TYR A 486 6.90 34.00 0.45
CA TYR A 486 7.32 33.11 -0.65
C TYR A 486 8.81 33.32 -1.00
N ASN A 487 9.20 34.58 -1.21
CA ASN A 487 10.58 34.92 -1.56
C ASN A 487 11.56 34.60 -0.42
N ASP A 488 11.18 34.89 0.82
CA ASP A 488 12.01 34.62 1.99
C ASP A 488 12.17 33.11 2.23
N ALA A 489 11.09 32.34 2.12
CA ALA A 489 11.10 30.89 2.28
C ALA A 489 11.96 30.19 1.23
N LEU A 490 11.80 30.55 -0.06
CA LEU A 490 12.65 30.02 -1.14
C LEU A 490 14.12 30.38 -0.94
N LYS A 491 14.41 31.62 -0.56
CA LYS A 491 15.79 32.08 -0.28
C LYS A 491 16.39 31.32 0.90
N PHE A 492 15.59 30.95 1.89
CA PHE A 492 16.00 30.14 3.03
C PHE A 492 16.24 28.65 2.65
N GLY A 493 15.60 28.21 1.56
CA GLY A 493 15.73 26.88 0.99
C GLY A 493 14.55 25.95 1.26
N ILE A 494 13.38 26.50 1.58
CA ILE A 494 12.12 25.74 1.62
C ILE A 494 11.54 25.72 0.20
N PRO A 495 11.26 24.55 -0.40
CA PRO A 495 10.68 24.48 -1.74
C PRO A 495 9.23 24.95 -1.75
N ALA A 496 8.77 25.47 -2.90
CA ALA A 496 7.43 26.08 -3.03
C ALA A 496 6.28 25.12 -2.68
N HIS A 497 6.42 23.83 -3.01
CA HIS A 497 5.44 22.78 -2.74
C HIS A 497 5.34 22.37 -1.25
N GLU A 498 6.20 22.92 -0.38
CA GLU A 498 6.12 22.72 1.08
C GLU A 498 5.50 23.94 1.80
N ILE A 499 5.05 24.94 1.05
CA ILE A 499 4.49 26.19 1.59
C ILE A 499 2.97 26.15 1.49
N PHE A 500 2.31 26.34 2.62
CA PHE A 500 0.86 26.51 2.75
C PHE A 500 0.55 27.93 3.17
N PHE A 501 -0.21 28.69 2.38
CA PHE A 501 -0.65 30.03 2.78
C PHE A 501 -1.98 29.97 3.54
N ASP A 502 -1.98 30.52 4.76
CA ASP A 502 -3.20 30.90 5.47
C ASP A 502 -3.51 32.38 5.20
N THR A 503 -4.44 32.60 4.26
CA THR A 503 -4.90 33.95 3.90
C THR A 503 -5.89 34.52 4.91
N LEU A 504 -6.02 33.93 6.10
CA LEU A 504 -6.81 34.37 7.26
C LEU A 504 -8.31 34.50 7.00
N ALA A 505 -9.07 33.49 7.39
CA ALA A 505 -10.54 33.53 7.45
C ALA A 505 -11.02 34.39 8.63
N LEU A 506 -11.00 35.72 8.49
CA LEU A 506 -11.46 36.64 9.54
C LEU A 506 -13.00 36.69 9.63
N PRO A 507 -13.58 37.01 10.81
CA PRO A 507 -15.03 37.07 10.99
C PRO A 507 -15.70 38.08 10.05
N ILE A 508 -16.88 37.73 9.53
CA ILE A 508 -17.75 38.63 8.73
C ILE A 508 -19.11 38.92 9.41
N SER A 509 -19.31 38.37 10.61
CA SER A 509 -20.63 38.31 11.27
C SER A 509 -20.74 39.11 12.57
N THR A 510 -19.74 39.94 12.88
CA THR A 510 -19.68 40.76 14.10
C THR A 510 -20.56 42.01 14.04
N GLY A 511 -20.99 42.41 12.84
CA GLY A 511 -21.72 43.66 12.59
C GLY A 511 -20.83 44.91 12.51
N ILE A 512 -19.50 44.75 12.65
CA ILE A 512 -18.53 45.84 12.50
C ILE A 512 -18.30 46.10 11.00
N GLU A 513 -18.27 47.37 10.59
CA GLU A 513 -18.16 47.75 9.18
C GLU A 513 -16.87 47.23 8.55
N GLU A 514 -15.75 47.30 9.28
CA GLU A 514 -14.46 46.81 8.79
C GLU A 514 -14.46 45.29 8.56
N ASP A 515 -15.33 44.53 9.23
CA ASP A 515 -15.38 43.05 9.14
C ASP A 515 -16.12 42.57 7.89
N ARG A 516 -16.91 43.43 7.24
CA ARG A 516 -17.81 43.03 6.15
C ARG A 516 -17.10 42.54 4.90
N GLU A 517 -15.96 43.16 4.55
CA GLU A 517 -15.20 42.79 3.35
C GLU A 517 -14.19 41.63 3.56
N ASN A 518 -14.04 41.13 4.79
CA ASN A 518 -13.00 40.14 5.12
C ASN A 518 -13.14 38.85 4.29
N GLY A 519 -14.37 38.35 4.09
CA GLY A 519 -14.64 37.14 3.31
C GLY A 519 -14.19 37.29 1.86
N LYS A 520 -14.68 38.33 1.19
CA LYS A 520 -14.29 38.73 -0.17
C LYS A 520 -12.78 38.89 -0.33
N ALA A 521 -12.14 39.57 0.62
CA ALA A 521 -10.70 39.79 0.59
C ALA A 521 -9.90 38.49 0.67
N THR A 522 -10.37 37.52 1.46
CA THR A 522 -9.76 36.19 1.59
C THR A 522 -9.86 35.44 0.25
N ILE A 523 -11.06 35.32 -0.33
CA ILE A 523 -11.29 34.67 -1.63
C ILE A 523 -10.43 35.31 -2.74
N GLU A 524 -10.44 36.63 -2.85
CA GLU A 524 -9.67 37.33 -3.88
C GLU A 524 -8.16 37.19 -3.69
N SER A 525 -7.68 37.13 -2.45
CA SER A 525 -6.26 36.89 -2.17
C SER A 525 -5.81 35.48 -2.58
N ILE A 526 -6.61 34.44 -2.30
CA ILE A 526 -6.31 33.06 -2.71
C ILE A 526 -6.20 33.00 -4.23
N ARG A 527 -7.19 33.56 -4.94
CA ARG A 527 -7.20 33.61 -6.41
C ARG A 527 -5.93 34.24 -6.98
N ARG A 528 -5.46 35.35 -6.40
CA ARG A 528 -4.26 36.08 -6.84
C ARG A 528 -2.97 35.35 -6.52
N ILE A 529 -2.85 34.84 -5.30
CA ILE A 529 -1.66 34.11 -4.85
C ILE A 529 -1.53 32.81 -5.64
N HIS A 530 -2.63 32.08 -5.86
CA HIS A 530 -2.62 30.83 -6.63
C HIS A 530 -2.21 31.05 -8.10
N ALA A 531 -2.65 32.15 -8.71
CA ALA A 531 -2.26 32.50 -10.07
C ALA A 531 -0.76 32.81 -10.21
N ASP A 532 -0.15 33.42 -9.20
CA ASP A 532 1.26 33.81 -9.23
C ASP A 532 2.21 32.72 -8.69
N PHE A 533 1.73 31.88 -7.76
CA PHE A 533 2.47 30.82 -7.08
C PHE A 533 1.71 29.48 -7.12
N PRO A 534 1.54 28.88 -8.31
CA PRO A 534 0.70 27.68 -8.49
C PRO A 534 1.25 26.41 -7.82
N GLU A 535 2.53 26.41 -7.42
CA GLU A 535 3.14 25.29 -6.70
C GLU A 535 2.85 25.32 -5.20
N CYS A 536 2.34 26.42 -4.65
CA CYS A 536 2.01 26.55 -3.24
C CYS A 536 0.58 26.11 -2.93
N HIS A 537 0.38 25.69 -1.70
CA HIS A 537 -0.88 25.22 -1.17
C HIS A 537 -1.57 26.31 -0.34
N PHE A 538 -2.85 26.12 -0.02
CA PHE A 538 -3.66 27.04 0.78
C PHE A 538 -4.39 26.30 1.88
N MET A 539 -4.23 26.79 3.11
CA MET A 539 -4.83 26.17 4.29
C MET A 539 -5.53 27.20 5.15
N LEU A 540 -6.84 27.02 5.38
CA LEU A 540 -7.62 27.93 6.23
C LEU A 540 -8.25 27.22 7.42
N GLY A 541 -8.23 27.92 8.56
CA GLY A 541 -9.17 27.68 9.67
C GLY A 541 -10.57 28.20 9.33
N VAL A 542 -11.33 27.44 8.51
CA VAL A 542 -12.66 27.84 7.99
C VAL A 542 -13.63 28.24 9.11
N SER A 543 -13.53 27.60 10.27
CA SER A 543 -14.41 27.85 11.42
C SER A 543 -14.41 29.30 11.94
N ASN A 544 -13.39 30.10 11.60
CA ASN A 544 -13.21 31.47 12.09
C ASN A 544 -14.14 32.50 11.42
N ILE A 545 -14.52 32.28 10.16
CA ILE A 545 -15.34 33.26 9.40
C ILE A 545 -16.73 33.49 10.02
N SER A 546 -17.27 32.46 10.65
CA SER A 546 -18.61 32.47 11.25
C SER A 546 -18.63 32.80 12.74
N PHE A 547 -17.52 33.29 13.29
CA PHE A 547 -17.44 33.66 14.70
C PHE A 547 -18.46 34.77 15.05
N GLY A 548 -19.30 34.51 16.05
CA GLY A 548 -20.39 35.40 16.46
C GLY A 548 -21.79 34.88 16.10
N LEU A 549 -21.89 33.92 15.18
CA LEU A 549 -23.17 33.28 14.81
C LEU A 549 -23.54 32.11 15.71
N ASN A 550 -24.82 31.76 15.71
CA ASN A 550 -25.30 30.55 16.37
C ASN A 550 -24.82 29.28 15.63
N PRO A 551 -24.75 28.11 16.30
CA PRO A 551 -24.16 26.90 15.71
C PRO A 551 -24.75 26.47 14.35
N ALA A 552 -26.05 26.71 14.10
CA ALA A 552 -26.70 26.32 12.85
C ALA A 552 -26.28 27.22 11.69
N ALA A 553 -26.29 28.54 11.91
CA ALA A 553 -25.82 29.52 10.94
C ALA A 553 -24.32 29.35 10.64
N ARG A 554 -23.51 29.00 11.66
CA ARG A 554 -22.08 28.70 11.48
C ARG A 554 -21.85 27.54 10.53
N GLN A 555 -22.61 26.46 10.71
CA GLN A 555 -22.47 25.26 9.88
C GLN A 555 -22.70 25.57 8.39
N VAL A 556 -23.76 26.33 8.11
CA VAL A 556 -24.11 26.74 6.74
C VAL A 556 -23.05 27.69 6.17
N LEU A 557 -22.73 28.78 6.89
CA LEU A 557 -21.78 29.78 6.40
C LEU A 557 -20.39 29.19 6.16
N ASN A 558 -19.89 28.35 7.07
CA ASN A 558 -18.59 27.67 6.91
C ASN A 558 -18.55 26.81 5.64
N SER A 559 -19.65 26.10 5.35
CA SER A 559 -19.75 25.20 4.20
C SER A 559 -19.79 25.96 2.88
N VAL A 560 -20.53 27.06 2.83
CA VAL A 560 -20.57 27.95 1.66
C VAL A 560 -19.21 28.60 1.47
N PHE A 561 -18.59 29.15 2.52
CA PHE A 561 -17.29 29.79 2.43
C PHE A 561 -16.18 28.84 1.96
N LEU A 562 -16.12 27.62 2.52
CA LEU A 562 -15.19 26.59 2.07
C LEU A 562 -15.35 26.29 0.59
N HIS A 563 -16.58 26.12 0.11
CA HIS A 563 -16.82 25.88 -1.32
C HIS A 563 -16.34 27.04 -2.18
N GLU A 564 -16.69 28.28 -1.83
CA GLU A 564 -16.26 29.47 -2.59
C GLU A 564 -14.72 29.60 -2.60
N ALA A 565 -14.05 29.27 -1.50
CA ALA A 565 -12.59 29.29 -1.42
C ALA A 565 -11.94 28.19 -2.28
N MET A 566 -12.50 26.99 -2.31
CA MET A 566 -12.03 25.90 -3.18
C MET A 566 -12.10 26.26 -4.66
N GLN A 567 -13.16 26.97 -5.08
CA GLN A 567 -13.32 27.40 -6.49
C GLN A 567 -12.20 28.34 -6.97
N VAL A 568 -11.50 29.01 -6.05
CA VAL A 568 -10.41 29.95 -6.38
C VAL A 568 -9.01 29.42 -6.08
N GLY A 569 -8.88 28.13 -5.73
CA GLY A 569 -7.58 27.47 -5.56
C GLY A 569 -7.26 27.02 -4.13
N MET A 570 -8.19 27.09 -3.18
CA MET A 570 -7.98 26.50 -1.85
C MET A 570 -8.00 24.97 -1.92
N ASP A 571 -6.98 24.32 -1.36
CA ASP A 571 -6.78 22.87 -1.44
C ASP A 571 -6.65 22.16 -0.08
N GLY A 572 -6.62 22.88 1.05
CA GLY A 572 -6.65 22.28 2.39
C GLY A 572 -7.42 23.10 3.43
N ALA A 573 -8.00 22.45 4.45
CA ALA A 573 -8.74 23.13 5.51
C ALA A 573 -8.60 22.45 6.88
N ILE A 574 -8.49 23.27 7.94
CA ILE A 574 -8.55 22.82 9.33
C ILE A 574 -10.00 22.85 9.80
N VAL A 575 -10.65 21.68 9.85
CA VAL A 575 -12.10 21.55 10.08
C VAL A 575 -12.47 20.26 10.79
N SER A 576 -13.68 20.22 11.36
CA SER A 576 -14.38 18.96 11.66
C SER A 576 -15.19 18.52 10.43
N PRO A 577 -14.87 17.40 9.77
CA PRO A 577 -15.57 16.97 8.54
C PRO A 577 -17.08 16.85 8.71
N ASN A 578 -17.52 16.32 9.85
CA ASN A 578 -18.93 16.15 10.21
C ASN A 578 -19.73 17.45 10.33
N LYS A 579 -19.06 18.61 10.37
CA LYS A 579 -19.70 19.93 10.49
C LYS A 579 -19.75 20.70 9.17
N ILE A 580 -19.17 20.17 8.09
CA ILE A 580 -19.42 20.73 6.77
C ILE A 580 -20.83 20.31 6.35
N LEU A 581 -21.41 20.92 5.32
CA LEU A 581 -22.68 20.53 4.71
C LEU A 581 -22.51 20.54 3.18
N PRO A 582 -23.20 19.64 2.46
CA PRO A 582 -23.45 19.79 1.04
C PRO A 582 -24.07 21.15 0.77
N LEU A 583 -23.60 21.85 -0.26
CA LEU A 583 -24.35 23.01 -0.77
C LEU A 583 -25.79 22.64 -1.12
N ALA A 584 -26.00 21.44 -1.62
CA ALA A 584 -27.31 20.91 -1.97
C ALA A 584 -28.29 20.77 -0.79
N LYS A 585 -27.78 20.59 0.44
CA LYS A 585 -28.59 20.52 1.66
C LYS A 585 -28.90 21.90 2.22
N ILE A 586 -28.30 22.96 1.66
CA ILE A 586 -28.52 24.34 2.07
C ILE A 586 -29.63 24.90 1.17
N ASP A 587 -30.70 25.43 1.76
CA ASP A 587 -31.77 26.04 0.99
C ASP A 587 -31.25 27.22 0.16
N GLU A 588 -31.79 27.38 -1.05
CA GLU A 588 -31.32 28.37 -2.04
C GLU A 588 -31.26 29.80 -1.47
N LYS A 589 -32.23 30.15 -0.60
CA LYS A 589 -32.26 31.44 0.08
C LYS A 589 -31.10 31.58 1.08
N SER A 590 -30.86 30.58 1.93
CA SER A 590 -29.69 30.57 2.82
C SER A 590 -28.37 30.63 2.05
N LEU A 591 -28.28 29.91 0.92
CA LEU A 591 -27.08 29.89 0.07
C LEU A 591 -26.80 31.27 -0.53
N GLU A 592 -27.80 31.92 -1.12
CA GLU A 592 -27.71 33.27 -1.70
C GLU A 592 -27.33 34.29 -0.61
N ILE A 593 -27.98 34.25 0.55
CA ILE A 593 -27.65 35.15 1.67
C ILE A 593 -26.22 34.93 2.16
N CYS A 594 -25.76 33.68 2.25
CA CYS A 594 -24.37 33.40 2.66
C CYS A 594 -23.37 33.92 1.63
N ARG A 595 -23.63 33.75 0.32
CA ARG A 595 -22.79 34.32 -0.74
C ARG A 595 -22.78 35.84 -0.68
N ASP A 596 -23.95 36.47 -0.55
CA ASP A 596 -24.05 37.91 -0.41
C ASP A 596 -23.32 38.42 0.83
N LEU A 597 -23.32 37.66 1.93
CA LEU A 597 -22.56 37.99 3.13
C LEU A 597 -21.05 37.83 2.91
N ILE A 598 -20.60 36.77 2.24
CA ILE A 598 -19.17 36.53 1.93
C ILE A 598 -18.61 37.63 1.02
N TYR A 599 -19.37 38.05 0.00
CA TYR A 599 -18.93 39.03 -1.00
C TYR A 599 -19.31 40.48 -0.68
N ASP A 600 -19.96 40.72 0.46
CA ASP A 600 -20.51 42.02 0.88
C ASP A 600 -21.44 42.68 -0.15
N ASN A 601 -22.41 41.91 -0.68
CA ASN A 601 -23.39 42.38 -1.67
C ASN A 601 -24.57 43.15 -1.03
N ARG A 602 -24.28 44.06 -0.09
CA ARG A 602 -25.29 44.95 0.50
C ARG A 602 -25.89 45.88 -0.55
N LYS A 603 -27.19 46.17 -0.45
CA LYS A 603 -27.88 47.13 -1.35
C LYS A 603 -28.21 48.40 -0.59
N PHE A 604 -27.99 49.55 -1.25
CA PHE A 604 -28.21 50.87 -0.68
C PHE A 604 -29.11 51.71 -1.59
N ASP A 605 -30.01 52.48 -0.98
CA ASP A 605 -30.74 53.59 -1.64
C ASP A 605 -30.28 54.90 -0.99
N GLY A 606 -29.37 55.61 -1.68
CA GLY A 606 -28.60 56.69 -1.06
C GLY A 606 -27.69 56.15 0.07
N ASP A 607 -27.79 56.73 1.26
CA ASP A 607 -27.03 56.31 2.45
C ASP A 607 -27.75 55.23 3.29
N ILE A 608 -28.94 54.77 2.85
CA ILE A 608 -29.76 53.82 3.60
C ILE A 608 -29.52 52.41 3.07
N CYS A 609 -29.03 51.51 3.92
CA CYS A 609 -28.93 50.10 3.61
C CYS A 609 -30.33 49.48 3.53
N THR A 610 -30.74 49.07 2.33
CA THR A 610 -32.05 48.45 2.05
C THR A 610 -32.01 46.93 2.15
N TYR A 611 -30.82 46.33 2.12
CA TYR A 611 -30.58 44.90 2.28
C TYR A 611 -29.21 44.66 2.93
N ASP A 612 -29.21 44.10 4.15
CA ASP A 612 -28.02 43.62 4.86
C ASP A 612 -28.07 42.08 4.97
N PRO A 613 -27.21 41.35 4.25
CA PRO A 613 -27.15 39.88 4.31
C PRO A 613 -26.95 39.34 5.73
N LEU A 614 -26.22 40.04 6.61
CA LEU A 614 -26.03 39.58 8.00
C LEU A 614 -27.33 39.71 8.81
N GLY A 615 -28.07 40.79 8.61
CA GLY A 615 -29.38 41.00 9.23
C GLY A 615 -30.38 39.95 8.77
N GLU A 616 -30.40 39.66 7.47
CA GLU A 616 -31.22 38.62 6.87
C GLU A 616 -30.82 37.22 7.37
N LEU A 617 -29.53 36.90 7.42
CA LEU A 617 -29.04 35.62 7.95
C LEU A 617 -29.39 35.46 9.43
N THR A 618 -29.20 36.49 10.24
CA THR A 618 -29.52 36.46 11.67
C THR A 618 -31.01 36.27 11.90
N THR A 619 -31.85 36.94 11.10
CA THR A 619 -33.31 36.78 11.13
C THR A 619 -33.71 35.38 10.69
N LEU A 620 -33.10 34.88 9.61
CA LEU A 620 -33.33 33.55 9.05
C LEU A 620 -33.00 32.45 10.06
N PHE A 621 -31.98 32.64 10.90
CA PHE A 621 -31.54 31.68 11.91
C PHE A 621 -31.95 32.02 13.34
N GLN A 622 -32.80 33.02 13.55
CA GLN A 622 -33.28 33.40 14.89
C GLN A 622 -34.13 32.28 15.50
N GLY A 623 -33.75 31.81 16.70
CA GLY A 623 -34.43 30.70 17.37
C GLY A 623 -34.19 29.32 16.76
N LYS A 624 -33.37 29.22 15.70
CA LYS A 624 -33.00 27.94 15.08
C LYS A 624 -31.85 27.30 15.83
N THR A 625 -32.08 26.11 16.36
CA THR A 625 -31.00 25.26 16.90
C THR A 625 -30.35 24.45 15.78
N THR A 626 -29.17 23.88 16.00
CA THR A 626 -28.55 22.88 15.09
C THR A 626 -29.40 21.64 14.87
N LYS A 627 -30.51 21.46 15.61
CA LYS A 627 -31.61 20.63 15.13
C LYS A 627 -32.23 21.33 13.92
N SER A 628 -31.71 20.97 12.75
CA SER A 628 -32.27 21.07 11.40
C SER A 628 -33.52 21.96 11.26
N ASN A 629 -33.46 22.92 10.33
CA ASN A 629 -34.63 23.51 9.69
C ASN A 629 -35.46 22.43 9.02
N LYS A 630 -36.16 21.64 9.82
CA LYS A 630 -37.24 20.81 9.34
C LYS A 630 -38.28 21.79 8.81
N LYS A 631 -38.39 21.93 7.48
CA LYS A 631 -39.75 21.85 6.91
C LYS A 631 -40.38 20.69 7.65
N ASN A 632 -41.42 20.93 8.46
CA ASN A 632 -42.00 19.89 9.30
C ASN A 632 -42.25 18.70 8.39
N VAL A 633 -41.36 17.71 8.46
CA VAL A 633 -41.46 16.53 7.59
C VAL A 633 -42.84 15.95 7.87
N ALA A 634 -43.29 15.97 9.13
CA ALA A 634 -44.66 15.70 9.57
C ALA A 634 -45.80 16.30 8.72
N ASP A 635 -45.66 17.52 8.18
CA ASP A 635 -46.70 18.24 7.41
C ASP A 635 -46.71 17.88 5.91
N LEU A 636 -45.68 17.19 5.43
CA LEU A 636 -45.62 16.70 4.05
C LEU A 636 -46.44 15.40 3.88
N PRO A 637 -46.98 15.12 2.68
CA PRO A 637 -47.49 13.79 2.34
C PRO A 637 -46.43 12.72 2.63
N ILE A 638 -46.85 11.52 3.03
CA ILE A 638 -45.93 10.48 3.54
C ILE A 638 -44.85 10.09 2.52
N GLU A 639 -45.18 10.19 1.24
CA GLU A 639 -44.32 9.94 0.08
C GLU A 639 -43.15 10.95 0.06
N GLU A 640 -43.46 12.24 0.17
CA GLU A 640 -42.48 13.33 0.24
C GLU A 640 -41.66 13.29 1.53
N ARG A 641 -42.25 12.78 2.63
CA ARG A 641 -41.55 12.61 3.91
C ARG A 641 -40.41 11.62 3.83
N LEU A 642 -40.71 10.45 3.28
CA LEU A 642 -39.74 9.36 3.11
C LEU A 642 -38.59 9.80 2.22
N LYS A 643 -38.91 10.47 1.10
CA LYS A 643 -37.93 11.06 0.18
C LYS A 643 -37.02 12.06 0.89
N GLN A 644 -37.59 12.97 1.69
CA GLN A 644 -36.83 14.00 2.38
C GLN A 644 -35.88 13.44 3.44
N HIS A 645 -36.28 12.39 4.19
CA HIS A 645 -35.41 11.73 5.17
C HIS A 645 -34.12 11.18 4.55
N ILE A 646 -34.22 10.63 3.34
CA ILE A 646 -33.09 10.09 2.59
C ILE A 646 -32.19 11.20 2.04
N ILE A 647 -32.79 12.24 1.44
CA ILE A 647 -32.05 13.42 0.94
C ILE A 647 -31.25 14.06 2.06
N GLU A 648 -31.86 14.24 3.23
CA GLU A 648 -31.24 14.88 4.39
C GLU A 648 -30.27 13.97 5.14
N GLY A 649 -30.38 12.64 4.98
CA GLY A 649 -29.60 11.66 5.75
C GLY A 649 -29.97 11.69 7.24
N GLU A 650 -31.25 11.93 7.55
CA GLU A 650 -31.77 12.07 8.92
C GLU A 650 -32.60 10.85 9.34
N ARG A 651 -32.11 10.13 10.35
CA ARG A 651 -32.78 8.93 10.90
C ARG A 651 -33.88 9.24 11.93
N ILE A 652 -33.90 10.43 12.50
CA ILE A 652 -34.82 10.78 13.59
C ILE A 652 -36.23 11.06 13.01
N GLY A 653 -37.20 10.21 13.36
CA GLY A 653 -38.57 10.26 12.84
C GLY A 653 -38.79 9.46 11.55
N LEU A 654 -37.74 8.82 11.04
CA LEU A 654 -37.78 7.95 9.86
C LEU A 654 -38.63 6.69 10.13
N GLU A 655 -38.42 6.02 11.27
CA GLU A 655 -39.21 4.83 11.63
C GLU A 655 -40.71 5.15 11.78
N ASP A 656 -41.06 6.29 12.35
CA ASP A 656 -42.46 6.76 12.43
C ASP A 656 -43.06 7.00 11.05
N ALA A 657 -42.28 7.56 10.12
CA ALA A 657 -42.71 7.73 8.73
C ALA A 657 -42.84 6.38 8.00
N LEU A 658 -41.93 5.44 8.24
CA LEU A 658 -41.97 4.10 7.68
C LEU A 658 -43.19 3.31 8.18
N ASN A 659 -43.54 3.42 9.47
CA ASN A 659 -44.75 2.81 10.03
C ASN A 659 -46.03 3.35 9.40
N ILE A 660 -46.16 4.67 9.24
CA ILE A 660 -47.33 5.28 8.57
C ILE A 660 -47.39 4.88 7.09
N ALA A 661 -46.23 4.69 6.46
CA ALA A 661 -46.15 4.25 5.07
C ALA A 661 -46.52 2.77 4.91
N LEU A 662 -46.18 1.90 5.87
CA LEU A 662 -46.54 0.47 5.87
C LEU A 662 -48.07 0.25 5.94
N ASP A 663 -48.81 1.18 6.54
CA ASP A 663 -50.29 1.13 6.55
C ASP A 663 -50.90 1.42 5.15
N LYS A 664 -50.12 2.00 4.22
CA LYS A 664 -50.59 2.47 2.91
C LYS A 664 -49.95 1.77 1.72
N TYR A 665 -48.71 1.31 1.89
CA TYR A 665 -47.86 0.82 0.81
C TYR A 665 -47.14 -0.47 1.24
N PRO A 666 -46.98 -1.44 0.33
CA PRO A 666 -46.08 -2.57 0.55
C PRO A 666 -44.65 -2.11 0.89
N PRO A 667 -43.89 -2.81 1.75
CA PRO A 667 -42.54 -2.39 2.14
C PRO A 667 -41.59 -2.22 0.94
N LEU A 668 -41.70 -3.08 -0.08
CA LEU A 668 -40.93 -2.96 -1.32
C LEU A 668 -41.27 -1.70 -2.11
N ASP A 669 -42.53 -1.25 -2.12
CA ASP A 669 -42.93 -0.01 -2.80
C ASP A 669 -42.40 1.22 -2.05
N ILE A 670 -42.34 1.16 -0.72
CA ILE A 670 -41.74 2.21 0.10
C ILE A 670 -40.27 2.39 -0.27
N ILE A 671 -39.54 1.27 -0.37
CA ILE A 671 -38.15 1.26 -0.83
C ILE A 671 -38.07 1.79 -2.25
N ASN A 672 -38.69 1.10 -3.21
CA ASN A 672 -38.49 1.26 -4.65
C ASN A 672 -39.04 2.56 -5.24
N VAL A 673 -40.05 3.17 -4.62
CA VAL A 673 -40.72 4.36 -5.15
C VAL A 673 -40.32 5.61 -4.37
N PHE A 674 -40.33 5.59 -3.04
CA PHE A 674 -40.16 6.81 -2.25
C PHE A 674 -38.73 6.99 -1.72
N LEU A 675 -38.12 5.94 -1.18
CA LEU A 675 -36.77 6.03 -0.64
C LEU A 675 -35.72 6.15 -1.75
N LEU A 676 -35.85 5.38 -2.84
CA LEU A 676 -34.92 5.51 -3.98
C LEU A 676 -35.00 6.88 -4.62
N ASP A 677 -36.21 7.43 -4.78
CA ASP A 677 -36.38 8.74 -5.40
C ASP A 677 -35.66 9.85 -4.59
N GLY A 678 -35.45 9.64 -3.28
CA GLY A 678 -34.56 10.48 -2.47
C GLY A 678 -33.09 10.30 -2.82
N MET A 679 -32.65 9.06 -3.07
CA MET A 679 -31.27 8.76 -3.46
C MET A 679 -30.91 9.19 -4.88
N LYS A 680 -31.86 9.25 -5.81
CA LYS A 680 -31.66 9.88 -7.12
C LYS A 680 -31.26 11.34 -6.96
N VAL A 681 -31.97 12.06 -6.10
CA VAL A 681 -31.70 13.47 -5.80
C VAL A 681 -30.36 13.64 -5.09
N VAL A 682 -30.07 12.89 -4.01
CA VAL A 682 -28.72 12.84 -3.36
C VAL A 682 -27.64 12.66 -4.40
N GLY A 683 -27.98 11.81 -5.36
CA GLY A 683 -27.19 11.57 -6.49
C GLY A 683 -26.89 12.80 -7.36
N GLU A 684 -27.87 13.30 -8.08
CA GLU A 684 -27.74 14.47 -8.95
C GLU A 684 -26.97 15.63 -8.28
N LEU A 685 -27.18 15.80 -6.98
CA LEU A 685 -26.48 16.76 -6.14
C LEU A 685 -24.97 16.45 -5.98
N PHE A 686 -24.55 15.19 -5.81
CA PHE A 686 -23.14 14.83 -5.78
C PHE A 686 -22.45 15.04 -7.14
N GLY A 687 -23.08 14.63 -8.24
CA GLY A 687 -22.49 14.71 -9.58
C GLY A 687 -22.33 16.12 -10.10
N SER A 688 -23.21 17.02 -9.66
CA SER A 688 -23.09 18.46 -9.89
C SER A 688 -22.09 19.16 -8.94
N GLY A 689 -21.45 18.42 -8.03
CA GLY A 689 -20.53 18.95 -7.01
C GLY A 689 -21.23 19.71 -5.88
N GLN A 690 -22.57 19.70 -5.84
CA GLN A 690 -23.36 20.36 -4.80
C GLN A 690 -23.43 19.52 -3.51
N MET A 691 -23.13 18.23 -3.56
CA MET A 691 -23.06 17.35 -2.38
C MET A 691 -21.69 16.66 -2.26
N GLN A 692 -21.08 16.76 -1.08
CA GLN A 692 -19.77 16.19 -0.81
C GLN A 692 -19.88 14.73 -0.33
N LEU A 693 -18.83 13.95 -0.56
CA LEU A 693 -18.77 12.51 -0.26
C LEU A 693 -19.24 12.14 1.16
N PRO A 694 -18.86 12.86 2.25
CA PRO A 694 -19.32 12.52 3.61
C PRO A 694 -20.84 12.46 3.77
N PHE A 695 -21.58 13.28 3.01
CA PHE A 695 -23.03 13.35 3.11
C PHE A 695 -23.75 12.35 2.23
N VAL A 696 -23.11 11.94 1.13
CA VAL A 696 -23.55 10.77 0.36
C VAL A 696 -23.45 9.53 1.25
N LEU A 697 -22.35 9.39 2.00
CA LEU A 697 -22.19 8.30 2.97
C LEU A 697 -23.24 8.37 4.10
N GLN A 698 -23.60 9.57 4.56
CA GLN A 698 -24.65 9.73 5.58
C GLN A 698 -26.06 9.39 5.05
N SER A 699 -26.38 9.82 3.83
CA SER A 699 -27.66 9.47 3.17
C SER A 699 -27.74 7.98 2.88
N ALA A 700 -26.63 7.36 2.48
CA ALA A 700 -26.50 5.91 2.34
C ALA A 700 -26.74 5.15 3.63
N GLN A 701 -26.16 5.64 4.72
CA GLN A 701 -26.36 5.08 6.05
C GLN A 701 -27.81 5.21 6.53
N THR A 702 -28.52 6.26 6.12
CA THR A 702 -29.94 6.47 6.44
C THR A 702 -30.82 5.54 5.61
N MET A 703 -30.50 5.37 4.32
CA MET A 703 -31.12 4.40 3.42
C MET A 703 -30.99 2.98 3.96
N LYS A 704 -29.78 2.55 4.34
CA LYS A 704 -29.53 1.23 4.95
C LYS A 704 -30.36 1.00 6.21
N SER A 705 -30.55 2.04 7.02
CA SER A 705 -31.36 1.95 8.24
C SER A 705 -32.87 1.83 7.92
N ALA A 706 -33.35 2.53 6.90
CA ALA A 706 -34.74 2.41 6.44
C ALA A 706 -35.05 1.01 5.90
N VAL A 707 -34.13 0.45 5.11
CA VAL A 707 -34.26 -0.91 4.54
C VAL A 707 -34.26 -1.95 5.65
N ALA A 708 -33.31 -1.89 6.58
CA ALA A 708 -33.25 -2.81 7.72
C ALA A 708 -34.50 -2.73 8.62
N PHE A 709 -35.16 -1.57 8.69
CA PHE A 709 -36.42 -1.41 9.42
C PHE A 709 -37.62 -2.04 8.69
N LEU A 710 -37.67 -1.95 7.36
CA LEU A 710 -38.74 -2.50 6.54
C LEU A 710 -38.59 -4.02 6.31
N GLU A 711 -37.38 -4.56 6.43
CA GLU A 711 -37.02 -5.96 6.23
C GLU A 711 -37.88 -6.99 6.98
N PRO A 712 -38.22 -6.79 8.27
CA PRO A 712 -39.07 -7.72 9.01
C PRO A 712 -40.54 -7.70 8.57
N PHE A 713 -40.96 -6.68 7.83
CA PHE A 713 -42.35 -6.49 7.37
C PHE A 713 -42.56 -6.94 5.92
N MET A 714 -41.50 -7.42 5.26
CA MET A 714 -41.58 -8.06 3.95
C MET A 714 -42.07 -9.50 4.11
N ASP A 715 -43.02 -9.93 3.28
CA ASP A 715 -43.42 -11.34 3.22
C ASP A 715 -42.22 -12.21 2.84
N LYS A 716 -42.17 -13.48 3.25
CA LYS A 716 -41.05 -14.38 2.89
C LYS A 716 -40.82 -14.57 1.39
N ALA A 717 -41.79 -14.20 0.56
CA ALA A 717 -41.64 -14.14 -0.90
C ALA A 717 -41.12 -12.78 -1.40
N ASP A 718 -41.30 -11.73 -0.61
CA ASP A 718 -40.86 -10.35 -0.86
C ASP A 718 -39.51 -10.01 -0.19
N SER A 719 -39.07 -10.81 0.80
CA SER A 719 -37.77 -10.70 1.47
C SER A 719 -36.62 -11.35 0.69
N ASP A 720 -36.94 -12.22 -0.27
CA ASP A 720 -35.97 -12.82 -1.20
C ASP A 720 -35.77 -11.93 -2.45
N GLY A 721 -35.24 -10.72 -2.23
CA GLY A 721 -34.26 -10.13 -3.14
C GLY A 721 -34.64 -9.73 -4.59
N SER A 722 -35.86 -9.28 -4.90
CA SER A 722 -36.12 -8.65 -6.21
C SER A 722 -35.83 -7.13 -6.18
N GLY A 723 -34.55 -6.75 -6.26
CA GLY A 723 -34.15 -5.36 -6.52
C GLY A 723 -34.64 -4.86 -7.89
N LYS A 724 -34.66 -3.54 -8.10
CA LYS A 724 -35.04 -2.86 -9.37
C LYS A 724 -34.32 -3.40 -10.62
N GLY A 725 -33.16 -4.01 -10.40
CA GLY A 725 -32.25 -4.64 -11.33
C GLY A 725 -30.94 -4.91 -10.60
N THR A 726 -30.11 -5.79 -11.14
CA THR A 726 -28.81 -6.13 -10.55
C THR A 726 -27.70 -5.41 -11.31
N PHE A 727 -26.80 -4.73 -10.61
CA PHE A 727 -25.71 -3.95 -11.20
C PHE A 727 -24.38 -4.47 -10.68
N LEU A 728 -23.52 -4.98 -11.55
CA LEU A 728 -22.20 -5.44 -11.15
C LEU A 728 -21.19 -4.32 -11.34
N ILE A 729 -20.37 -4.00 -10.33
CA ILE A 729 -19.31 -3.01 -10.49
C ILE A 729 -17.95 -3.50 -9.96
N ALA A 730 -16.90 -3.20 -10.73
CA ALA A 730 -15.52 -3.57 -10.39
C ALA A 730 -14.52 -2.49 -10.84
N THR A 731 -13.42 -2.33 -10.09
CA THR A 731 -12.24 -1.63 -10.60
C THR A 731 -11.35 -2.67 -11.27
N VAL A 732 -11.01 -2.43 -12.54
CA VAL A 732 -10.31 -3.42 -13.38
C VAL A 732 -8.91 -3.76 -12.87
N LYS A 733 -8.41 -4.93 -13.27
CA LYS A 733 -7.07 -5.43 -12.94
C LYS A 733 -6.01 -4.37 -13.20
N GLY A 734 -5.13 -4.18 -12.22
CA GLY A 734 -4.04 -3.20 -12.29
C GLY A 734 -4.41 -1.80 -11.82
N ASP A 735 -5.68 -1.55 -11.51
CA ASP A 735 -6.13 -0.29 -10.96
C ASP A 735 -6.64 -0.44 -9.51
N VAL A 736 -6.28 0.51 -8.67
CA VAL A 736 -6.45 0.46 -7.21
C VAL A 736 -7.41 1.52 -6.70
N HIS A 737 -7.73 2.49 -7.55
CA HIS A 737 -8.57 3.61 -7.19
C HIS A 737 -10.02 3.15 -7.15
N ASP A 738 -10.69 3.41 -6.04
CA ASP A 738 -12.00 2.84 -5.73
C ASP A 738 -13.07 3.88 -5.40
N ILE A 739 -12.69 5.16 -5.32
CA ILE A 739 -13.57 6.25 -4.90
C ILE A 739 -14.78 6.36 -5.83
N GLY A 740 -14.58 6.39 -7.15
CA GLY A 740 -15.65 6.45 -8.14
C GLY A 740 -16.55 5.21 -8.12
N LYS A 741 -15.96 4.01 -8.04
CA LYS A 741 -16.68 2.73 -7.95
C LYS A 741 -17.55 2.65 -6.69
N ASN A 742 -16.98 2.95 -5.53
CA ASN A 742 -17.67 2.87 -4.25
C ASN A 742 -18.81 3.88 -4.20
N LEU A 743 -18.61 5.05 -4.80
CA LEU A 743 -19.66 6.04 -4.94
C LEU A 743 -20.82 5.53 -5.83
N VAL A 744 -20.54 4.95 -7.00
CA VAL A 744 -21.56 4.34 -7.88
C VAL A 744 -22.29 3.20 -7.17
N ASP A 745 -21.56 2.32 -6.48
CA ASP A 745 -22.15 1.25 -5.67
C ASP A 745 -23.09 1.81 -4.62
N ILE A 746 -22.61 2.78 -3.84
CA ILE A 746 -23.42 3.44 -2.81
C ILE A 746 -24.67 4.05 -3.44
N ILE A 747 -24.55 4.77 -4.56
CA ILE A 747 -25.71 5.41 -5.20
C ILE A 747 -26.71 4.38 -5.73
N LEU A 748 -26.27 3.36 -6.47
CA LEU A 748 -27.17 2.37 -7.06
C LEU A 748 -27.78 1.43 -6.02
N SER A 749 -27.00 0.99 -5.03
CA SER A 749 -27.47 0.17 -3.89
C SER A 749 -28.57 0.90 -3.11
N ASN A 750 -28.36 2.19 -2.91
CA ASN A 750 -29.34 3.03 -2.22
C ASN A 750 -30.52 3.44 -3.14
N ASN A 751 -30.38 3.28 -4.46
CA ASN A 751 -31.47 3.39 -5.44
C ASN A 751 -32.10 2.01 -5.74
N GLY A 752 -32.03 1.06 -4.80
CA GLY A 752 -32.76 -0.22 -4.80
C GLY A 752 -32.37 -1.17 -5.92
N TYR A 753 -31.28 -0.88 -6.61
CA TYR A 753 -30.58 -1.84 -7.43
C TYR A 753 -29.77 -2.75 -6.51
N LYS A 754 -29.71 -4.03 -6.84
CA LYS A 754 -28.80 -4.95 -6.18
C LYS A 754 -27.40 -4.72 -6.75
N VAL A 755 -26.55 -3.97 -6.06
CA VAL A 755 -25.16 -3.80 -6.52
C VAL A 755 -24.31 -4.94 -6.02
N VAL A 756 -23.62 -5.59 -6.95
CA VAL A 756 -22.58 -6.55 -6.64
C VAL A 756 -21.25 -5.84 -6.84
N ASN A 757 -20.66 -5.41 -5.75
CA ASN A 757 -19.37 -4.74 -5.76
C ASN A 757 -18.27 -5.75 -5.41
N ILE A 758 -17.46 -6.10 -6.39
CA ILE A 758 -16.40 -7.11 -6.21
C ILE A 758 -15.03 -6.51 -5.90
N GLY A 759 -14.97 -5.19 -5.62
CA GLY A 759 -13.76 -4.54 -5.11
C GLY A 759 -12.81 -4.05 -6.21
N ILE A 760 -11.53 -3.91 -5.86
CA ILE A 760 -10.48 -3.36 -6.75
C ILE A 760 -9.53 -4.40 -7.30
N LYS A 761 -8.76 -4.01 -8.33
CA LYS A 761 -7.81 -4.88 -9.03
C LYS A 761 -8.45 -6.17 -9.55
N GLN A 762 -9.71 -6.13 -9.94
CA GLN A 762 -10.47 -7.32 -10.29
C GLN A 762 -10.12 -7.80 -11.70
N PRO A 763 -9.67 -9.06 -11.86
CA PRO A 763 -9.50 -9.68 -13.16
C PRO A 763 -10.87 -9.91 -13.84
N VAL A 764 -10.88 -10.05 -15.17
CA VAL A 764 -12.12 -10.13 -15.96
C VAL A 764 -12.97 -11.34 -15.57
N GLU A 765 -12.32 -12.43 -15.19
CA GLU A 765 -12.97 -13.68 -14.77
C GLU A 765 -13.79 -13.47 -13.50
N ASN A 766 -13.32 -12.62 -12.57
CA ASN A 766 -14.09 -12.26 -11.39
C ASN A 766 -15.32 -11.42 -11.76
N ILE A 767 -15.22 -10.55 -12.76
CA ILE A 767 -16.35 -9.75 -13.26
C ILE A 767 -17.36 -10.66 -13.97
N ILE A 768 -16.90 -11.63 -14.76
CA ILE A 768 -17.76 -12.61 -15.44
C ILE A 768 -18.46 -13.54 -14.44
N LYS A 769 -17.71 -14.08 -13.48
CA LYS A 769 -18.24 -14.95 -12.42
C LYS A 769 -19.29 -14.20 -11.62
N ALA A 770 -18.96 -12.99 -11.15
CA ALA A 770 -19.91 -12.18 -10.42
C ALA A 770 -21.13 -11.77 -11.26
N TYR A 771 -20.98 -11.54 -12.58
CA TYR A 771 -22.10 -11.27 -13.49
C TYR A 771 -23.05 -12.48 -13.60
N ARG A 772 -22.50 -13.69 -13.73
CA ARG A 772 -23.27 -14.94 -13.85
C ARG A 772 -23.96 -15.31 -12.54
N GLU A 773 -23.27 -15.20 -11.42
CA GLU A 773 -23.80 -15.47 -10.09
C GLU A 773 -24.91 -14.49 -9.71
N SER A 774 -24.71 -13.22 -10.04
CA SER A 774 -25.69 -12.18 -9.71
C SER A 774 -26.79 -12.04 -10.76
N ASN A 775 -26.60 -12.61 -11.95
CA ASN A 775 -27.36 -12.32 -13.17
C ASN A 775 -27.53 -10.81 -13.37
N ALA A 776 -26.41 -10.08 -13.35
CA ALA A 776 -26.47 -8.63 -13.42
C ALA A 776 -27.18 -8.18 -14.71
N ASP A 777 -28.04 -7.17 -14.60
CA ASP A 777 -28.68 -6.55 -15.76
C ASP A 777 -27.71 -5.64 -16.52
N CYS A 778 -26.65 -5.18 -15.84
CA CYS A 778 -25.62 -4.31 -16.37
C CYS A 778 -24.29 -4.54 -15.62
N ILE A 779 -23.17 -4.40 -16.33
CA ILE A 779 -21.81 -4.45 -15.77
C ILE A 779 -21.20 -3.05 -15.87
N ALA A 780 -20.53 -2.59 -14.83
CA ALA A 780 -19.74 -1.38 -14.85
C ALA A 780 -18.28 -1.65 -14.46
N MET A 781 -17.37 -1.04 -15.22
CA MET A 781 -15.94 -1.15 -15.01
C MET A 781 -15.34 0.24 -14.78
N SER A 782 -14.62 0.39 -13.66
CA SER A 782 -13.96 1.64 -13.27
C SER A 782 -12.44 1.55 -13.42
N GLY A 783 -11.80 2.64 -13.85
CA GLY A 783 -10.35 2.73 -14.01
C GLY A 783 -9.88 4.17 -14.16
N LEU A 784 -8.88 4.55 -13.36
CA LEU A 784 -8.30 5.88 -13.31
C LEU A 784 -7.04 5.99 -14.19
N LEU A 785 -6.29 4.90 -14.35
CA LEU A 785 -5.00 4.92 -15.03
C LEU A 785 -5.14 4.72 -16.55
N VAL A 786 -4.26 5.35 -17.32
CA VAL A 786 -4.20 5.19 -18.79
C VAL A 786 -3.94 3.74 -19.21
N LYS A 787 -3.27 2.92 -18.38
CA LYS A 787 -3.07 1.48 -18.67
C LYS A 787 -4.32 0.63 -18.40
N SER A 788 -5.22 1.10 -17.54
CA SER A 788 -6.48 0.42 -17.19
C SER A 788 -7.49 0.46 -18.33
N THR A 789 -7.39 1.45 -19.24
CA THR A 789 -8.25 1.53 -20.42
C THR A 789 -7.99 0.39 -21.41
N ALA A 790 -6.75 -0.11 -21.49
CA ALA A 790 -6.41 -1.30 -22.29
C ALA A 790 -7.05 -2.56 -21.69
N PHE A 791 -6.93 -2.79 -20.38
CA PHE A 791 -7.60 -3.92 -19.71
C PHE A 791 -9.12 -3.84 -19.83
N MET A 792 -9.73 -2.66 -19.81
CA MET A 792 -11.17 -2.52 -20.05
C MET A 792 -11.58 -2.99 -21.45
N LYS A 793 -10.79 -2.66 -22.47
CA LYS A 793 -11.05 -3.11 -23.83
C LYS A 793 -10.88 -4.62 -23.96
N ASP A 794 -9.79 -5.17 -23.41
CA ASP A 794 -9.54 -6.62 -23.39
C ASP A 794 -10.68 -7.36 -22.67
N ASN A 795 -11.17 -6.82 -21.56
CA ASN A 795 -12.28 -7.39 -20.81
C ASN A 795 -13.58 -7.46 -21.63
N LEU A 796 -13.87 -6.43 -22.43
CA LEU A 796 -15.04 -6.41 -23.32
C LEU A 796 -14.94 -7.47 -24.42
N GLU A 797 -13.74 -7.66 -24.98
CA GLU A 797 -13.51 -8.72 -25.96
C GLU A 797 -13.71 -10.10 -25.33
N THR A 798 -13.29 -10.29 -24.08
CA THR A 798 -13.58 -11.51 -23.31
C THR A 798 -15.07 -11.66 -23.02
N PHE A 799 -15.80 -10.60 -22.70
CA PHE A 799 -17.26 -10.67 -22.50
C PHE A 799 -18.00 -11.15 -23.75
N ASN A 800 -17.55 -10.75 -24.94
CA ASN A 800 -18.11 -11.25 -26.20
C ASN A 800 -17.88 -12.75 -26.38
N GLN A 801 -16.66 -13.22 -26.07
CA GLN A 801 -16.30 -14.63 -26.16
C GLN A 801 -17.16 -15.48 -25.21
N GLU A 802 -17.49 -14.92 -24.06
CA GLU A 802 -18.35 -15.53 -23.03
C GLU A 802 -19.85 -15.33 -23.25
N GLY A 803 -20.26 -14.75 -24.39
CA GLY A 803 -21.66 -14.54 -24.75
C GLY A 803 -22.40 -13.51 -23.89
N ILE A 804 -21.66 -12.74 -23.08
CA ILE A 804 -22.21 -11.67 -22.25
C ILE A 804 -22.41 -10.48 -23.17
N ASN A 805 -23.65 -10.06 -23.35
CA ASN A 805 -24.02 -8.93 -24.21
C ASN A 805 -24.83 -7.86 -23.47
N VAL A 806 -25.02 -8.01 -22.15
CA VAL A 806 -25.65 -6.96 -21.33
C VAL A 806 -24.93 -5.63 -21.50
N PRO A 807 -25.62 -4.51 -21.32
CA PRO A 807 -24.96 -3.22 -21.44
C PRO A 807 -23.80 -3.09 -20.43
N VAL A 808 -22.69 -2.53 -20.91
CA VAL A 808 -21.50 -2.26 -20.09
C VAL A 808 -21.27 -0.77 -19.95
N ILE A 809 -21.14 -0.28 -18.72
CA ILE A 809 -20.79 1.10 -18.43
C ILE A 809 -19.30 1.21 -18.12
N LEU A 810 -18.60 2.12 -18.81
CA LEU A 810 -17.17 2.37 -18.58
C LEU A 810 -16.99 3.78 -18.01
N GLY A 811 -16.38 3.87 -16.83
CA GLY A 811 -16.19 5.14 -16.12
C GLY A 811 -14.80 5.29 -15.49
N GLY A 812 -14.36 6.53 -15.32
CA GLY A 812 -13.06 6.87 -14.72
C GLY A 812 -12.31 8.00 -15.46
N ALA A 813 -11.46 8.73 -14.74
CA ALA A 813 -10.96 10.04 -15.21
C ALA A 813 -10.07 9.99 -16.46
N ALA A 814 -9.44 8.84 -16.75
CA ALA A 814 -8.62 8.66 -17.96
C ALA A 814 -9.43 8.28 -19.22
N LEU A 815 -10.73 8.01 -19.11
CA LEU A 815 -11.56 7.65 -20.26
C LEU A 815 -12.09 8.90 -20.96
N THR A 816 -12.18 8.84 -22.29
CA THR A 816 -12.84 9.87 -23.09
C THR A 816 -14.08 9.30 -23.78
N PRO A 817 -15.09 10.12 -24.08
CA PRO A 817 -16.25 9.67 -24.85
C PRO A 817 -15.88 9.02 -26.18
N LYS A 818 -14.85 9.52 -26.87
CA LYS A 818 -14.36 8.95 -28.14
C LYS A 818 -13.86 7.51 -27.94
N PHE A 819 -12.99 7.29 -26.95
CA PHE A 819 -12.46 5.96 -26.65
C PHE A 819 -13.56 4.94 -26.26
N VAL A 820 -14.57 5.37 -25.50
CA VAL A 820 -15.66 4.47 -25.11
C VAL A 820 -16.59 4.16 -26.29
N TYR A 821 -17.07 5.18 -27.01
CA TYR A 821 -18.05 4.98 -28.08
C TYR A 821 -17.46 4.51 -29.42
N GLU A 822 -16.14 4.60 -29.62
CA GLU A 822 -15.46 4.05 -30.79
C GLU A 822 -14.68 2.79 -30.41
N ASP A 823 -13.58 2.91 -29.66
CA ASP A 823 -12.66 1.78 -29.45
C ASP A 823 -13.27 0.65 -28.62
N CYS A 824 -13.96 0.97 -27.53
CA CYS A 824 -14.60 -0.02 -26.67
C CYS A 824 -15.90 -0.56 -27.27
N GLN A 825 -16.70 0.30 -27.92
CA GLN A 825 -17.92 -0.15 -28.60
C GLN A 825 -17.60 -1.07 -29.79
N ASN A 826 -16.50 -0.84 -30.51
CA ASN A 826 -16.04 -1.72 -31.58
C ASN A 826 -15.51 -3.06 -31.05
N ALA A 827 -15.01 -3.07 -29.81
CA ALA A 827 -14.52 -4.27 -29.12
C ALA A 827 -15.65 -5.09 -28.46
N TYR A 828 -16.84 -4.51 -28.26
CA TYR A 828 -17.96 -5.16 -27.58
C TYR A 828 -19.22 -5.31 -28.47
N ASN A 829 -19.81 -6.51 -28.50
CA ASN A 829 -21.01 -6.80 -29.27
C ASN A 829 -22.27 -6.19 -28.63
N GLY A 830 -22.30 -6.10 -27.29
CA GLY A 830 -23.35 -5.41 -26.55
C GLY A 830 -23.19 -3.88 -26.58
N LYS A 831 -24.15 -3.15 -26.01
CA LYS A 831 -24.01 -1.68 -25.89
C LYS A 831 -23.02 -1.28 -24.81
N VAL A 832 -22.09 -0.38 -25.15
CA VAL A 832 -21.26 0.30 -24.14
C VAL A 832 -21.77 1.72 -23.92
N VAL A 833 -21.70 2.17 -22.66
CA VAL A 833 -22.14 3.49 -22.24
C VAL A 833 -20.99 4.19 -21.52
N TYR A 834 -20.79 5.47 -21.83
CA TYR A 834 -19.81 6.27 -21.11
C TYR A 834 -20.39 6.76 -19.77
N GLY A 835 -19.92 6.16 -18.67
CA GLY A 835 -20.26 6.53 -17.30
C GLY A 835 -19.45 7.73 -16.85
N LYS A 836 -19.85 8.93 -17.30
CA LYS A 836 -19.17 10.18 -16.96
C LYS A 836 -19.12 10.41 -15.44
N ASP A 837 -20.19 10.04 -14.75
CA ASP A 837 -20.35 10.14 -13.31
C ASP A 837 -21.41 9.12 -12.84
N ALA A 838 -21.53 8.95 -11.52
CA ALA A 838 -22.44 7.94 -10.96
C ALA A 838 -23.94 8.17 -11.25
N PHE A 839 -24.33 9.36 -11.73
CA PHE A 839 -25.72 9.66 -12.14
C PHE A 839 -25.98 9.31 -13.58
N ALA A 840 -24.97 9.40 -14.44
CA ALA A 840 -25.07 8.83 -15.78
C ALA A 840 -25.39 7.32 -15.68
N ASP A 841 -24.74 6.61 -14.76
CA ASP A 841 -24.93 5.17 -14.53
C ASP A 841 -26.34 4.89 -14.00
N LEU A 842 -26.80 5.67 -13.02
CA LEU A 842 -28.16 5.58 -12.47
C LEU A 842 -29.24 5.92 -13.51
N HIS A 843 -29.06 6.98 -14.28
CA HIS A 843 -30.01 7.40 -15.31
C HIS A 843 -30.15 6.34 -16.41
N PHE A 844 -29.04 5.74 -16.82
CA PHE A 844 -29.05 4.63 -17.76
C PHE A 844 -29.80 3.43 -17.19
N MET A 845 -29.52 3.03 -15.95
CA MET A 845 -30.21 1.91 -15.29
C MET A 845 -31.70 2.15 -15.08
N ASP A 846 -32.13 3.39 -14.80
CA ASP A 846 -33.54 3.77 -14.66
C ASP A 846 -34.32 3.70 -15.97
N LYS A 847 -33.65 3.84 -17.11
CA LYS A 847 -34.25 3.68 -18.45
C LYS A 847 -34.18 2.24 -18.92
N LEU A 848 -33.07 1.56 -18.66
CA LEU A 848 -32.81 0.17 -19.04
C LEU A 848 -33.87 -0.78 -18.48
N MET A 849 -34.15 -0.70 -17.18
CA MET A 849 -35.01 -1.70 -16.53
C MET A 849 -36.48 -1.65 -16.98
N PRO A 850 -37.13 -0.47 -17.09
CA PRO A 850 -38.46 -0.39 -17.69
C PRO A 850 -38.51 -0.90 -19.14
N ALA A 851 -37.50 -0.55 -19.95
CA ALA A 851 -37.41 -1.01 -21.33
C ALA A 851 -37.20 -2.53 -21.44
N LYS A 852 -36.39 -3.12 -20.54
CA LYS A 852 -36.18 -4.57 -20.46
C LYS A 852 -37.47 -5.29 -20.04
N ASN A 853 -38.21 -4.73 -19.08
CA ASN A 853 -39.49 -5.28 -18.62
C ASN A 853 -40.60 -5.18 -19.69
N SER A 854 -40.60 -4.15 -20.53
CA SER A 854 -41.53 -4.02 -21.67
C SER A 854 -41.06 -4.72 -22.95
N SER A 855 -39.95 -5.48 -22.90
CA SER A 855 -39.32 -6.13 -24.07
C SER A 855 -38.95 -5.14 -25.19
N GLN A 856 -38.62 -3.90 -24.82
CA GLN A 856 -38.18 -2.79 -25.68
C GLN A 856 -36.69 -2.44 -25.49
N TRP A 857 -35.92 -3.35 -24.88
CA TRP A 857 -34.46 -3.28 -24.86
C TRP A 857 -33.89 -4.51 -25.57
N ASP A 858 -32.94 -4.27 -26.48
CA ASP A 858 -32.13 -5.30 -27.09
C ASP A 858 -30.66 -5.02 -26.79
N ASN A 859 -29.96 -6.04 -26.28
CA ASN A 859 -28.57 -5.94 -25.86
C ASN A 859 -27.61 -5.51 -27.00
N LEU A 860 -27.95 -5.75 -28.26
CA LEU A 860 -27.14 -5.43 -29.44
C LEU A 860 -27.59 -4.13 -30.12
N GLN A 861 -28.91 -3.91 -30.21
CA GLN A 861 -29.50 -2.78 -30.92
C GLN A 861 -29.71 -1.55 -30.02
N GLY A 862 -29.85 -1.75 -28.71
CA GLY A 862 -30.12 -0.73 -27.71
C GLY A 862 -31.62 -0.61 -27.41
N PHE A 863 -32.10 0.61 -27.15
CA PHE A 863 -33.52 0.87 -26.90
C PHE A 863 -34.35 0.72 -28.20
N LEU A 864 -35.57 0.19 -28.12
CA LEU A 864 -36.45 -0.08 -29.26
C LEU A 864 -37.86 0.50 -29.02
N GLY A 865 -38.64 0.65 -30.10
CA GLY A 865 -40.05 1.06 -30.00
C GLY A 865 -40.22 2.48 -29.44
N GLU A 866 -40.99 2.63 -28.36
CA GLU A 866 -41.27 3.94 -27.75
C GLU A 866 -40.05 4.56 -27.05
N PHE A 867 -38.98 3.78 -26.81
CA PHE A 867 -37.72 4.23 -26.21
C PHE A 867 -36.62 4.48 -27.25
N GLU A 868 -36.88 4.34 -28.56
CA GLU A 868 -35.85 4.40 -29.61
C GLU A 868 -35.10 5.75 -29.64
N GLU A 869 -35.76 6.85 -29.27
CA GLU A 869 -35.14 8.19 -29.17
C GLU A 869 -34.03 8.27 -28.11
N GLU A 870 -34.07 7.41 -27.07
CA GLU A 870 -33.07 7.37 -25.99
C GLU A 870 -31.69 6.91 -26.51
N ASN A 871 -31.64 6.15 -27.62
CA ASN A 871 -30.36 5.78 -28.23
C ASN A 871 -29.55 7.00 -28.71
N ASN A 872 -30.20 8.15 -28.97
CA ASN A 872 -29.51 9.36 -29.39
C ASN A 872 -28.83 10.09 -28.22
N LEU A 873 -29.28 9.86 -26.98
CA LEU A 873 -28.66 10.39 -25.76
C LEU A 873 -27.37 9.64 -25.40
N PHE A 874 -27.27 8.36 -25.77
CA PHE A 874 -26.15 7.46 -25.44
C PHE A 874 -25.29 7.06 -26.66
N LYS A 875 -25.35 7.81 -27.77
CA LYS A 875 -24.43 7.67 -28.92
C LYS A 875 -23.40 8.80 -28.95
N GLY A 876 -22.12 8.44 -29.04
CA GLY A 876 -21.05 9.37 -29.42
C GLY A 876 -21.32 9.93 -30.83
N ARG A 877 -21.26 11.26 -31.00
CA ARG A 877 -21.23 11.88 -32.33
C ARG A 877 -19.86 11.56 -32.93
N ASN A 878 -19.75 10.90 -34.10
CA ASN A 878 -18.47 10.50 -34.72
C ASN A 878 -17.44 11.65 -34.67
N PHE A 879 -16.18 11.46 -34.29
CA PHE A 879 -15.17 12.54 -34.25
C PHE A 879 -13.93 12.20 -35.12
N ASP A 880 -13.35 13.18 -35.83
CA ASP A 880 -12.11 13.03 -36.60
C ASP A 880 -10.86 13.13 -35.71
N ASP A 881 -9.67 12.95 -36.29
CA ASP A 881 -8.37 12.98 -35.56
C ASP A 881 -7.96 14.36 -35.05
N SER A 882 -8.78 15.39 -35.26
CA SER A 882 -8.67 16.68 -34.58
C SER A 882 -9.79 16.95 -33.55
N GLY A 883 -10.73 16.01 -33.38
CA GLY A 883 -11.87 16.12 -32.47
C GLY A 883 -13.12 16.76 -33.07
N GLU A 884 -13.27 16.84 -34.40
CA GLU A 884 -14.49 17.34 -35.08
C GLU A 884 -15.20 16.28 -35.94
N VAL A 885 -16.53 16.30 -36.02
CA VAL A 885 -17.35 15.21 -36.60
C VAL A 885 -17.20 15.02 -38.11
N LYS A 886 -16.78 13.82 -38.61
CA LYS A 886 -16.71 13.53 -40.07
C LYS A 886 -17.03 12.09 -40.53
N THR A 887 -17.53 12.05 -41.77
CA THR A 887 -17.98 10.94 -42.65
C THR A 887 -16.85 10.18 -43.36
N GLU A 888 -17.06 8.86 -43.53
CA GLU A 888 -16.31 7.73 -44.16
C GLU A 888 -15.14 7.97 -45.18
N GLU A 889 -14.00 7.25 -45.03
CA GLU A 889 -13.48 6.12 -45.87
C GLU A 889 -11.97 5.73 -45.62
N LYS A 890 -11.71 4.43 -45.29
CA LYS A 890 -10.58 3.47 -45.54
C LYS A 890 -9.06 3.88 -45.65
N LYS A 891 -8.13 3.22 -44.87
CA LYS A 891 -7.19 2.07 -45.23
C LYS A 891 -5.93 1.82 -44.31
N GLU A 892 -5.70 0.53 -43.98
CA GLU A 892 -4.47 -0.35 -43.91
C GLU A 892 -3.23 -0.16 -42.97
N LYS A 893 -3.10 -1.10 -41.98
CA LYS A 893 -2.03 -2.06 -41.52
C LYS A 893 -0.55 -1.70 -41.20
N GLU A 894 -0.01 -2.27 -40.10
CA GLU A 894 1.39 -2.78 -39.90
C GLU A 894 1.52 -3.86 -38.76
N GLU A 895 2.54 -4.75 -38.80
CA GLU A 895 2.69 -6.11 -38.18
C GLU A 895 3.79 -6.29 -37.05
N GLU A 896 3.73 -7.38 -36.24
CA GLU A 896 4.59 -7.79 -35.08
C GLU A 896 5.66 -8.92 -35.34
N LYS A 897 6.56 -9.28 -34.38
CA LYS A 897 7.66 -10.32 -34.48
C LYS A 897 7.78 -11.30 -33.27
N GLU A 898 8.23 -12.57 -33.48
CA GLU A 898 8.31 -13.75 -32.56
C GLU A 898 9.70 -14.09 -31.87
N GLN A 899 9.73 -14.96 -30.81
CA GLN A 899 10.90 -15.48 -30.02
C GLN A 899 11.10 -17.04 -30.05
N VAL A 900 12.30 -17.58 -29.69
CA VAL A 900 12.76 -19.02 -29.81
C VAL A 900 12.83 -19.77 -28.44
N ILE A 901 12.48 -21.08 -28.37
CA ILE A 901 12.36 -21.94 -27.13
C ILE A 901 13.52 -22.99 -26.98
N ASP A 902 14.04 -23.23 -25.76
CA ASP A 902 15.10 -24.23 -25.41
C ASP A 902 14.54 -25.58 -24.90
N THR A 903 14.96 -26.69 -25.52
CA THR A 903 14.48 -28.07 -25.24
C THR A 903 15.56 -29.07 -24.82
N ARG A 904 16.83 -28.66 -24.60
CA ARG A 904 17.91 -29.60 -24.26
C ARG A 904 17.88 -30.01 -22.78
N ARG A 905 17.83 -31.32 -22.48
CA ARG A 905 17.89 -31.92 -21.13
C ARG A 905 19.04 -31.38 -20.27
N SER A 906 18.80 -31.24 -18.96
CA SER A 906 19.77 -30.80 -17.96
C SER A 906 20.93 -31.78 -17.79
N ASP A 907 22.17 -31.28 -17.77
CA ASP A 907 23.37 -32.08 -17.46
C ASP A 907 23.45 -32.45 -15.96
N ALA A 908 22.62 -31.84 -15.11
CA ALA A 908 22.58 -32.10 -13.67
C ALA A 908 21.65 -33.25 -13.27
N VAL A 909 20.89 -33.78 -14.23
CA VAL A 909 19.94 -34.88 -14.01
C VAL A 909 20.48 -36.12 -14.69
N ASP A 910 20.86 -37.12 -13.89
CA ASP A 910 21.36 -38.40 -14.42
C ASP A 910 20.18 -39.21 -15.01
N PRO A 911 20.18 -39.49 -16.33
CA PRO A 911 19.12 -40.29 -16.93
C PRO A 911 19.18 -41.77 -16.53
N ASN A 912 20.32 -42.26 -16.03
CA ASN A 912 20.60 -43.68 -15.78
C ASN A 912 20.43 -44.07 -14.31
N ILE A 913 19.30 -43.72 -13.69
CA ILE A 913 18.93 -44.22 -12.35
C ILE A 913 18.11 -45.51 -12.44
N GLU A 914 18.15 -46.32 -11.38
CA GLU A 914 17.23 -47.44 -11.21
C GLU A 914 15.80 -46.91 -11.04
N ARG A 915 14.87 -47.44 -11.85
CA ARG A 915 13.48 -46.97 -11.90
C ARG A 915 12.61 -47.85 -11.01
N PRO A 916 11.82 -47.28 -10.07
CA PRO A 916 11.00 -48.05 -9.15
C PRO A 916 9.86 -48.75 -9.89
N THR A 917 9.37 -49.86 -9.34
CA THR A 917 8.13 -50.51 -9.81
C THR A 917 7.00 -50.11 -8.86
N PRO A 918 5.90 -49.53 -9.35
CA PRO A 918 4.80 -49.13 -8.48
C PRO A 918 4.02 -50.36 -8.00
N PRO A 919 3.38 -50.30 -6.83
CA PRO A 919 2.59 -51.43 -6.31
C PRO A 919 1.35 -51.73 -7.15
N PHE A 920 0.84 -50.75 -7.90
CA PHE A 920 -0.27 -50.85 -8.84
C PHE A 920 -0.18 -49.73 -9.88
N TRP A 921 -0.89 -49.88 -11.00
CA TRP A 921 -1.10 -48.81 -11.98
C TRP A 921 -2.51 -48.23 -11.85
N GLY A 922 -2.66 -46.94 -12.13
CA GLY A 922 -3.93 -46.22 -11.97
C GLY A 922 -4.07 -45.64 -10.57
N THR A 923 -5.29 -45.53 -10.08
CA THR A 923 -5.64 -44.70 -8.91
C THR A 923 -6.26 -45.53 -7.78
N LYS A 924 -6.01 -45.10 -6.55
CA LYS A 924 -6.58 -45.68 -5.34
C LYS A 924 -7.11 -44.56 -4.44
N ILE A 925 -8.29 -44.79 -3.85
CA ILE A 925 -8.91 -43.91 -2.88
C ILE A 925 -8.69 -44.50 -1.48
N MET A 926 -8.43 -43.64 -0.51
CA MET A 926 -8.56 -43.96 0.92
C MET A 926 -9.62 -43.06 1.54
N TYR A 927 -10.55 -43.69 2.26
CA TYR A 927 -11.69 -43.04 2.88
C TYR A 927 -11.42 -42.67 4.34
N PRO A 928 -12.25 -41.83 4.97
CA PRO A 928 -12.01 -41.32 6.32
C PRO A 928 -11.75 -42.37 7.40
N ASP A 929 -12.35 -43.56 7.31
CA ASP A 929 -12.19 -44.67 8.25
C ASP A 929 -10.84 -45.40 8.14
N GLU A 930 -10.08 -45.12 7.09
CA GLU A 930 -8.73 -45.67 6.86
C GLU A 930 -7.62 -44.76 7.43
N PHE A 931 -7.96 -43.57 7.95
CA PHE A 931 -7.01 -42.63 8.54
C PHE A 931 -7.03 -42.65 10.07
N ASP A 932 -5.85 -42.74 10.68
CA ASP A 932 -5.67 -42.36 12.07
C ASP A 932 -5.34 -40.85 12.13
N PHE A 933 -6.18 -40.07 12.82
CA PHE A 933 -5.94 -38.64 13.00
C PHE A 933 -4.64 -38.35 13.76
N ASP A 934 -4.16 -39.25 14.62
CA ASP A 934 -2.87 -39.07 15.29
C ASP A 934 -1.70 -39.16 14.30
N ASP A 935 -1.79 -40.03 13.29
CA ASP A 935 -0.81 -40.11 12.21
C ASP A 935 -0.84 -38.85 11.35
N LEU A 936 -2.03 -38.33 11.02
CA LEU A 936 -2.16 -37.07 10.26
C LEU A 936 -1.67 -35.87 11.07
N PHE A 937 -2.04 -35.77 12.35
CA PHE A 937 -1.65 -34.67 13.22
C PHE A 937 -0.16 -34.62 13.52
N TRP A 938 0.57 -35.74 13.36
CA TRP A 938 2.02 -35.76 13.42
C TRP A 938 2.66 -34.95 12.29
N TYR A 939 2.01 -34.86 11.12
CA TYR A 939 2.46 -34.09 9.96
C TYR A 939 2.01 -32.62 9.96
N LEU A 940 1.36 -32.12 11.02
CA LEU A 940 0.97 -30.70 11.10
C LEU A 940 2.19 -29.78 11.16
N ASP A 941 2.22 -28.79 10.28
CA ASP A 941 3.15 -27.67 10.40
C ASP A 941 2.63 -26.68 11.45
N LEU A 942 3.04 -26.91 12.71
CA LEU A 942 2.65 -26.06 13.82
C LEU A 942 3.13 -24.61 13.66
N GLN A 943 4.20 -24.37 12.91
CA GLN A 943 4.68 -23.01 12.67
C GLN A 943 3.73 -22.28 11.71
N ALA A 944 3.34 -22.93 10.61
CA ALA A 944 2.36 -22.39 9.66
C ALA A 944 0.97 -22.21 10.32
N LEU A 945 0.54 -23.17 11.15
CA LEU A 945 -0.71 -23.08 11.90
C LEU A 945 -0.70 -21.90 12.88
N PHE A 946 0.29 -21.80 13.77
CA PHE A 946 0.29 -20.80 14.82
C PHE A 946 0.54 -19.38 14.30
N ALA A 947 1.58 -19.19 13.48
CA ALA A 947 1.96 -17.85 13.02
C ALA A 947 1.16 -17.39 11.79
N GLY A 948 0.85 -18.32 10.88
CA GLY A 948 0.20 -18.04 9.61
C GLY A 948 -1.32 -18.00 9.71
N GLN A 949 -1.93 -19.04 10.26
CA GLN A 949 -3.39 -19.17 10.32
C GLN A 949 -3.98 -18.53 11.59
N TRP A 950 -3.47 -18.89 12.76
CA TRP A 950 -4.01 -18.43 14.05
C TRP A 950 -3.47 -17.07 14.52
N GLN A 951 -2.50 -16.51 13.80
CA GLN A 951 -1.86 -15.22 14.09
C GLN A 951 -1.21 -15.12 15.49
N PHE A 952 -0.92 -16.24 16.15
CA PHE A 952 -0.03 -16.30 17.30
C PHE A 952 1.41 -16.17 16.82
N ARG A 953 1.79 -14.92 16.50
CA ARG A 953 3.15 -14.57 16.12
C ARG A 953 3.94 -14.19 17.35
N LYS A 954 5.21 -14.58 17.37
CA LYS A 954 6.16 -14.12 18.37
C LYS A 954 6.25 -12.58 18.34
N PRO A 955 5.88 -11.88 19.42
CA PRO A 955 6.06 -10.43 19.51
C PRO A 955 7.53 -10.05 19.46
N GLN A 956 7.82 -8.89 18.88
CA GLN A 956 9.18 -8.38 18.72
C GLN A 956 9.79 -8.09 20.10
N GLY A 957 10.94 -8.69 20.41
CA GLY A 957 11.65 -8.53 21.70
C GLY A 957 11.44 -9.63 22.75
N GLN A 958 10.46 -10.54 22.58
CA GLN A 958 10.29 -11.66 23.51
C GLN A 958 11.43 -12.69 23.34
N PRO A 959 12.08 -13.19 24.40
CA PRO A 959 13.02 -14.31 24.31
C PRO A 959 12.35 -15.54 23.66
N ARG A 960 13.13 -16.35 22.93
CA ARG A 960 12.58 -17.56 22.29
C ARG A 960 12.06 -18.55 23.33
N GLU A 961 12.67 -18.58 24.50
CA GLU A 961 12.24 -19.40 25.65
C GLU A 961 10.88 -18.94 26.16
N GLU A 962 10.69 -17.65 26.38
CA GLU A 962 9.42 -17.09 26.86
C GLU A 962 8.29 -17.23 25.82
N TYR A 963 8.60 -17.10 24.53
CA TYR A 963 7.63 -17.41 23.46
C TYR A 963 7.29 -18.90 23.41
N ASN A 964 8.26 -19.79 23.60
CA ASN A 964 8.01 -21.23 23.68
C ASN A 964 7.18 -21.59 24.92
N GLU A 965 7.40 -20.91 26.05
CA GLU A 965 6.58 -21.03 27.27
C GLU A 965 5.15 -20.54 27.01
N PHE A 966 4.97 -19.39 26.35
CA PHE A 966 3.65 -18.91 25.93
C PHE A 966 2.93 -19.89 25.01
N LEU A 967 3.64 -20.44 24.01
CA LEU A 967 3.08 -21.47 23.15
C LEU A 967 2.67 -22.69 23.98
N ALA A 968 3.51 -23.15 24.92
CA ALA A 968 3.22 -24.29 25.78
C ALA A 968 2.03 -24.05 26.73
N GLU A 969 1.88 -22.86 27.29
CA GLU A 969 0.84 -22.53 28.25
C GLU A 969 -0.51 -22.15 27.63
N LYS A 970 -0.50 -21.53 26.43
CA LYS A 970 -1.69 -20.91 25.85
C LYS A 970 -2.10 -21.52 24.52
N VAL A 971 -1.16 -21.76 23.62
CA VAL A 971 -1.48 -22.17 22.24
C VAL A 971 -1.58 -23.68 22.09
N HIS A 972 -0.69 -24.44 22.73
CA HIS A 972 -0.73 -25.90 22.76
C HIS A 972 -2.02 -26.45 23.39
N PRO A 973 -2.55 -25.90 24.50
CA PRO A 973 -3.85 -26.32 25.02
C PRO A 973 -5.01 -26.10 24.04
N ILE A 974 -4.99 -24.98 23.29
CA ILE A 974 -6.00 -24.69 22.24
C ILE A 974 -5.87 -25.73 21.11
N LEU A 975 -4.64 -26.06 20.70
CA LEU A 975 -4.39 -27.11 19.72
C LEU A 975 -4.93 -28.48 20.19
N ASP A 976 -4.65 -28.85 21.44
CA ASP A 976 -5.09 -30.13 21.99
C ASP A 976 -6.61 -30.18 22.14
N GLU A 977 -7.25 -29.08 22.51
CA GLU A 977 -8.70 -28.93 22.56
C GLU A 977 -9.31 -29.12 21.17
N TRP A 978 -8.80 -28.43 20.15
CA TRP A 978 -9.30 -28.58 18.78
C TRP A 978 -9.04 -29.97 18.19
N LYS A 979 -7.88 -30.58 18.46
CA LYS A 979 -7.60 -31.97 18.08
C LYS A 979 -8.61 -32.94 18.71
N ALA A 980 -8.89 -32.77 20.00
CA ALA A 980 -9.87 -33.60 20.71
C ALA A 980 -11.28 -33.37 20.16
N LYS A 981 -11.66 -32.12 19.91
CA LYS A 981 -12.97 -31.74 19.39
C LYS A 981 -13.20 -32.27 17.97
N ILE A 982 -12.22 -32.14 17.08
CA ILE A 982 -12.27 -32.68 15.72
C ILE A 982 -12.51 -34.20 15.74
N LYS A 983 -11.80 -34.93 16.60
CA LYS A 983 -11.99 -36.38 16.74
C LYS A 983 -13.34 -36.76 17.37
N ALA A 984 -13.77 -36.04 18.40
CA ALA A 984 -14.98 -36.36 19.15
C ALA A 984 -16.26 -36.04 18.37
N GLU A 985 -16.27 -34.93 17.65
CA GLU A 985 -17.43 -34.43 16.91
C GLU A 985 -17.38 -34.77 15.41
N ASN A 986 -16.33 -35.49 14.97
CA ASN A 986 -16.11 -35.91 13.58
C ASN A 986 -16.18 -34.73 12.59
N LEU A 987 -15.43 -33.66 12.88
CA LEU A 987 -15.49 -32.38 12.16
C LEU A 987 -14.63 -32.33 10.90
N LEU A 988 -13.90 -33.38 10.55
CA LEU A 988 -13.12 -33.48 9.32
C LEU A 988 -13.30 -34.88 8.73
N HIS A 989 -13.43 -34.99 7.41
CA HIS A 989 -13.53 -36.26 6.67
C HIS A 989 -12.34 -36.39 5.71
N PRO A 990 -11.13 -36.73 6.22
CA PRO A 990 -9.94 -36.86 5.39
C PRO A 990 -10.15 -37.93 4.30
N THR A 991 -10.07 -37.51 3.04
CA THR A 991 -10.19 -38.38 1.86
C THR A 991 -9.03 -38.11 0.90
N LEU A 992 -8.33 -39.18 0.50
CA LEU A 992 -7.16 -39.11 -0.39
C LEU A 992 -7.43 -39.89 -1.65
N ILE A 993 -7.01 -39.34 -2.77
CA ILE A 993 -6.84 -40.07 -4.02
C ILE A 993 -5.41 -39.93 -4.51
N TYR A 994 -4.76 -41.06 -4.79
CA TYR A 994 -3.41 -41.07 -5.34
C TYR A 994 -3.25 -42.18 -6.35
N GLY A 995 -2.27 -42.04 -7.24
CA GLY A 995 -2.06 -43.02 -8.29
C GLY A 995 -0.68 -42.98 -8.89
N TYR A 996 -0.39 -44.02 -9.67
CA TYR A 996 0.85 -44.19 -10.41
C TYR A 996 0.51 -44.34 -11.89
N PHE A 997 1.15 -43.53 -12.73
CA PHE A 997 0.88 -43.49 -14.17
C PHE A 997 2.15 -43.75 -14.98
N PRO A 998 2.09 -44.59 -16.03
CA PRO A 998 3.23 -44.83 -16.90
C PRO A 998 3.56 -43.57 -17.71
N CYS A 999 4.83 -43.16 -17.77
CA CYS A 999 5.21 -41.91 -18.45
C CYS A 999 6.56 -41.98 -19.17
N GLN A 1000 6.77 -41.09 -20.15
CA GLN A 1000 8.07 -40.83 -20.77
C GLN A 1000 8.21 -39.35 -21.14
N SER A 1001 9.42 -38.81 -21.14
CA SER A 1001 9.70 -37.42 -21.52
C SER A 1001 10.24 -37.24 -22.93
N GLU A 1002 9.97 -36.08 -23.52
CA GLU A 1002 10.54 -35.61 -24.79
C GLU A 1002 10.64 -34.08 -24.74
N GLY A 1003 11.87 -33.55 -24.79
CA GLY A 1003 12.12 -32.12 -24.60
C GLY A 1003 11.69 -31.63 -23.21
N ASN A 1004 10.74 -30.69 -23.16
CA ASN A 1004 10.17 -30.13 -21.94
C ASN A 1004 8.81 -30.75 -21.58
N THR A 1005 8.38 -31.77 -22.33
CA THR A 1005 7.05 -32.37 -22.20
C THR A 1005 7.16 -33.77 -21.58
N LEU A 1006 6.28 -34.08 -20.64
CA LEU A 1006 6.09 -35.39 -20.05
C LEU A 1006 4.79 -36.00 -20.59
N TYR A 1007 4.89 -37.15 -21.24
CA TYR A 1007 3.76 -37.89 -21.82
C TYR A 1007 3.30 -38.95 -20.84
N ILE A 1008 1.99 -39.03 -20.63
CA ILE A 1008 1.35 -39.99 -19.73
C ILE A 1008 0.58 -41.02 -20.56
N TYR A 1009 0.79 -42.30 -20.25
CA TYR A 1009 0.19 -43.42 -20.95
C TYR A 1009 -0.95 -44.08 -20.16
N ASN A 1010 -1.78 -44.84 -20.86
CA ASN A 1010 -2.87 -45.60 -20.28
C ASN A 1010 -2.35 -46.64 -19.25
N PRO A 1011 -2.75 -46.54 -17.97
CA PRO A 1011 -2.31 -47.47 -16.92
C PRO A 1011 -2.84 -48.90 -17.09
N GLU A 1012 -3.91 -49.12 -17.86
CA GLU A 1012 -4.45 -50.47 -18.11
C GLU A 1012 -3.53 -51.32 -18.99
N ASN A 1013 -2.77 -50.67 -19.87
CA ASN A 1013 -1.80 -51.33 -20.74
C ASN A 1013 -0.57 -50.45 -21.00
N PRO A 1014 0.35 -50.32 -20.01
CA PRO A 1014 1.53 -49.45 -20.14
C PRO A 1014 2.37 -49.76 -21.38
N GLU A 1015 2.48 -51.05 -21.75
CA GLU A 1015 3.27 -51.52 -22.90
C GLU A 1015 2.71 -51.06 -24.26
N ALA A 1016 1.42 -50.74 -24.35
CA ALA A 1016 0.82 -50.21 -25.57
C ALA A 1016 1.18 -48.75 -25.86
N ARG A 1017 1.69 -48.01 -24.86
CA ARG A 1017 2.10 -46.59 -24.95
C ARG A 1017 1.02 -45.68 -25.55
N GLU A 1018 -0.24 -45.98 -25.25
CA GLU A 1018 -1.38 -45.14 -25.61
C GLU A 1018 -1.37 -43.87 -24.78
N GLU A 1019 -1.11 -42.71 -25.41
CA GLU A 1019 -1.08 -41.40 -24.75
C GLU A 1019 -2.48 -40.98 -24.31
N ILE A 1020 -2.62 -40.65 -23.02
CA ILE A 1020 -3.87 -40.17 -22.43
C ILE A 1020 -3.79 -38.72 -21.95
N ALA A 1021 -2.58 -38.21 -21.69
CA ALA A 1021 -2.34 -36.83 -21.28
C ALA A 1021 -0.87 -36.43 -21.48
N LYS A 1022 -0.59 -35.13 -21.41
CA LYS A 1022 0.76 -34.57 -21.41
C LYS A 1022 0.86 -33.36 -20.48
N PHE A 1023 2.03 -33.17 -19.90
CA PHE A 1023 2.38 -31.99 -19.11
C PHE A 1023 3.56 -31.29 -19.75
N GLU A 1024 3.49 -29.97 -19.91
CA GLU A 1024 4.62 -29.17 -20.41
C GLU A 1024 5.22 -28.36 -19.26
N PHE A 1025 6.47 -28.66 -18.92
CA PHE A 1025 7.12 -28.02 -17.78
C PHE A 1025 8.16 -27.02 -18.26
N PRO A 1026 8.14 -25.77 -17.75
CA PRO A 1026 9.14 -24.80 -18.12
C PRO A 1026 10.53 -25.25 -17.65
N ARG A 1027 11.53 -24.87 -18.44
CA ARG A 1027 12.93 -25.18 -18.17
C ARG A 1027 13.60 -23.96 -17.56
N GLN A 1028 14.40 -24.18 -16.51
CA GLN A 1028 15.21 -23.12 -15.91
C GLN A 1028 16.04 -22.42 -16.99
N LYS A 1029 15.82 -21.11 -17.18
CA LYS A 1029 16.54 -20.30 -18.18
C LYS A 1029 18.05 -20.19 -17.89
N SER A 1030 18.48 -20.45 -16.66
CA SER A 1030 19.88 -20.40 -16.21
C SER A 1030 20.18 -21.47 -15.16
N GLY A 1031 21.44 -21.59 -14.73
CA GLY A 1031 21.85 -22.57 -13.71
C GLY A 1031 21.88 -24.02 -14.21
N LYS A 1032 21.31 -24.95 -13.44
CA LYS A 1032 21.28 -26.38 -13.78
C LYS A 1032 20.34 -26.69 -14.94
N ARG A 1033 19.57 -25.73 -15.47
CA ARG A 1033 18.62 -25.93 -16.58
C ARG A 1033 17.59 -27.03 -16.27
N LEU A 1034 17.18 -27.16 -15.01
CA LEU A 1034 16.25 -28.20 -14.57
C LEU A 1034 14.88 -28.03 -15.23
N CYS A 1035 14.23 -29.14 -15.51
CA CYS A 1035 12.86 -29.22 -15.97
C CYS A 1035 12.28 -30.49 -15.33
N ILE A 1036 11.02 -30.46 -14.88
CA ILE A 1036 10.41 -31.63 -14.22
C ILE A 1036 10.41 -32.85 -15.15
N ALA A 1037 10.20 -32.65 -16.46
CA ALA A 1037 10.26 -33.71 -17.46
C ALA A 1037 11.62 -34.44 -17.50
N ASP A 1038 12.71 -33.76 -17.13
CA ASP A 1038 14.04 -34.36 -17.12
C ASP A 1038 14.20 -35.42 -16.03
N PHE A 1039 13.40 -35.43 -14.97
CA PHE A 1039 13.49 -36.41 -13.89
C PHE A 1039 13.01 -37.82 -14.31
N PHE A 1040 12.28 -37.90 -15.42
CA PHE A 1040 11.70 -39.15 -15.94
C PHE A 1040 12.45 -39.67 -17.18
N ALA A 1041 12.29 -40.96 -17.49
CA ALA A 1041 12.93 -41.60 -18.63
C ALA A 1041 12.45 -40.99 -19.96
N SER A 1042 13.37 -40.75 -20.90
CA SER A 1042 13.01 -40.19 -22.20
C SER A 1042 12.45 -41.26 -23.14
N LYS A 1043 11.65 -40.88 -24.14
CA LYS A 1043 11.16 -41.81 -25.18
C LYS A 1043 12.31 -42.58 -25.85
N ASP A 1044 13.45 -41.92 -26.08
CA ASP A 1044 14.66 -42.51 -26.66
C ASP A 1044 15.27 -43.65 -25.83
N SER A 1045 15.06 -43.64 -24.51
CA SER A 1045 15.56 -44.71 -23.63
C SER A 1045 14.81 -46.02 -23.80
N GLY A 1046 13.59 -45.98 -24.34
CA GLY A 1046 12.69 -47.13 -24.46
C GLY A 1046 12.09 -47.62 -23.14
N ILE A 1047 12.48 -47.04 -22.00
CA ILE A 1047 12.03 -47.41 -20.64
C ILE A 1047 10.76 -46.63 -20.29
N ILE A 1048 9.72 -47.32 -19.80
CA ILE A 1048 8.52 -46.69 -19.25
C ILE A 1048 8.80 -46.33 -17.79
N ASP A 1049 8.58 -45.07 -17.44
CA ASP A 1049 8.80 -44.55 -16.08
C ASP A 1049 7.47 -44.42 -15.30
N VAL A 1050 7.56 -44.10 -14.01
CA VAL A 1050 6.43 -43.97 -13.08
C VAL A 1050 6.24 -42.50 -12.72
N PHE A 1051 5.03 -41.96 -12.94
CA PHE A 1051 4.65 -40.62 -12.52
C PHE A 1051 3.56 -40.70 -11.44
N PRO A 1052 3.91 -40.54 -10.15
CA PRO A 1052 2.93 -40.51 -9.07
C PRO A 1052 2.24 -39.14 -8.96
N MET A 1053 0.95 -39.17 -8.67
CA MET A 1053 0.13 -37.98 -8.40
C MET A 1053 -0.74 -38.22 -7.17
N GLN A 1054 -1.07 -37.14 -6.46
CA GLN A 1054 -1.96 -37.18 -5.31
C GLN A 1054 -2.89 -35.96 -5.29
N ALA A 1055 -4.04 -36.13 -4.64
CA ALA A 1055 -4.90 -35.04 -4.26
C ALA A 1055 -5.69 -35.42 -3.00
N VAL A 1056 -5.78 -34.50 -2.04
CA VAL A 1056 -6.35 -34.72 -0.71
C VAL A 1056 -7.38 -33.67 -0.37
N THR A 1057 -8.37 -34.04 0.42
CA THR A 1057 -9.36 -33.14 1.01
C THR A 1057 -9.64 -33.55 2.45
N VAL A 1058 -10.00 -32.60 3.31
CA VAL A 1058 -10.58 -32.90 4.64
C VAL A 1058 -12.11 -32.86 4.64
N GLY A 1059 -12.72 -32.85 3.44
CA GLY A 1059 -14.15 -32.99 3.21
C GLY A 1059 -14.92 -31.68 3.30
N GLU A 1060 -16.09 -31.64 2.64
CA GLU A 1060 -16.99 -30.47 2.61
C GLU A 1060 -17.53 -30.09 4.00
N ILE A 1061 -17.58 -31.05 4.93
CA ILE A 1061 -17.92 -30.81 6.34
C ILE A 1061 -17.04 -29.73 6.98
N ALA A 1062 -15.79 -29.57 6.52
CA ALA A 1062 -14.90 -28.51 6.94
C ALA A 1062 -15.42 -27.12 6.54
N THR A 1063 -15.81 -26.97 5.28
CA THR A 1063 -16.41 -25.75 4.75
C THR A 1063 -17.72 -25.43 5.48
N GLU A 1064 -18.62 -26.41 5.61
CA GLU A 1064 -19.93 -26.23 6.24
C GLU A 1064 -19.83 -25.79 7.71
N TYR A 1065 -18.96 -26.45 8.48
CA TYR A 1065 -18.79 -26.13 9.89
C TYR A 1065 -18.10 -24.78 10.10
N ALA A 1066 -17.14 -24.42 9.24
CA ALA A 1066 -16.54 -23.09 9.24
C ALA A 1066 -17.58 -22.00 8.92
N GLN A 1067 -18.41 -22.18 7.89
CA GLN A 1067 -19.52 -21.26 7.57
C GLN A 1067 -20.51 -21.13 8.72
N LYS A 1068 -20.81 -22.23 9.41
CA LYS A 1068 -21.68 -22.21 10.59
C LYS A 1068 -21.09 -21.38 11.74
N LEU A 1069 -19.80 -21.52 12.02
CA LEU A 1069 -19.12 -20.70 13.04
C LEU A 1069 -19.13 -19.21 12.66
N PHE A 1070 -18.91 -18.90 11.38
CA PHE A 1070 -18.95 -17.53 10.87
C PHE A 1070 -20.36 -16.93 10.96
N ALA A 1071 -21.39 -17.67 10.54
CA ALA A 1071 -22.79 -17.24 10.59
C ALA A 1071 -23.33 -17.03 12.01
N ASN A 1072 -22.71 -17.65 13.02
CA ASN A 1072 -23.06 -17.50 14.43
C ASN A 1072 -22.23 -16.44 15.17
N ASP A 1073 -21.46 -15.61 14.45
CA ASP A 1073 -20.54 -14.61 15.02
C ASP A 1073 -19.43 -15.20 15.91
N GLU A 1074 -19.11 -16.49 15.77
CA GLU A 1074 -18.04 -17.17 16.51
C GLU A 1074 -16.67 -17.02 15.83
N TYR A 1075 -16.29 -15.78 15.51
CA TYR A 1075 -15.13 -15.46 14.65
C TYR A 1075 -13.80 -16.05 15.13
N THR A 1076 -13.56 -16.13 16.44
CA THR A 1076 -12.33 -16.74 16.99
C THR A 1076 -12.31 -18.25 16.79
N ASN A 1077 -13.44 -18.94 17.01
CA ASN A 1077 -13.55 -20.38 16.78
C ASN A 1077 -13.48 -20.71 15.30
N TYR A 1078 -14.09 -19.86 14.44
CA TYR A 1078 -13.97 -19.94 12.99
C TYR A 1078 -12.50 -19.90 12.57
N LEU A 1079 -11.73 -18.91 13.05
CA LEU A 1079 -10.31 -18.77 12.73
C LEU A 1079 -9.51 -20.02 13.14
N TYR A 1080 -9.74 -20.53 14.36
CA TYR A 1080 -9.00 -21.69 14.84
C TYR A 1080 -9.32 -22.96 14.07
N TYR A 1081 -10.61 -23.21 13.84
CA TYR A 1081 -11.08 -24.38 13.12
C TYR A 1081 -10.67 -24.36 11.65
N HIS A 1082 -10.86 -23.24 10.95
CA HIS A 1082 -10.47 -23.09 9.55
C HIS A 1082 -8.95 -23.30 9.38
N GLY A 1083 -8.14 -22.71 10.26
CA GLY A 1083 -6.70 -22.94 10.27
C GLY A 1083 -6.32 -24.42 10.48
N MET A 1084 -7.01 -25.13 11.37
CA MET A 1084 -6.81 -26.57 11.59
C MET A 1084 -7.18 -27.39 10.36
N ALA A 1085 -8.29 -27.07 9.69
CA ALA A 1085 -8.76 -27.80 8.52
C ALA A 1085 -7.77 -27.67 7.34
N VAL A 1086 -7.32 -26.46 7.03
CA VAL A 1086 -6.31 -26.20 5.98
C VAL A 1086 -4.99 -26.92 6.28
N GLN A 1087 -4.49 -26.81 7.51
CA GLN A 1087 -3.22 -27.45 7.87
C GLN A 1087 -3.32 -28.98 7.95
N THR A 1088 -4.49 -29.53 8.25
CA THR A 1088 -4.71 -30.98 8.19
C THR A 1088 -4.71 -31.49 6.75
N ALA A 1089 -5.22 -30.72 5.78
CA ALA A 1089 -5.12 -31.08 4.36
C ALA A 1089 -3.65 -31.11 3.89
N GLU A 1090 -2.84 -30.12 4.26
CA GLU A 1090 -1.40 -30.11 3.95
C GLU A 1090 -0.63 -31.24 4.64
N ALA A 1091 -0.95 -31.53 5.91
CA ALA A 1091 -0.37 -32.64 6.66
C ALA A 1091 -0.70 -33.99 5.99
N MET A 1092 -1.93 -34.16 5.53
CA MET A 1092 -2.39 -35.34 4.80
C MET A 1092 -1.68 -35.50 3.46
N ALA A 1093 -1.42 -34.40 2.76
CA ALA A 1093 -0.64 -34.41 1.53
C ALA A 1093 0.82 -34.83 1.78
N GLU A 1094 1.43 -34.44 2.91
CA GLU A 1094 2.80 -34.89 3.24
C GLU A 1094 2.83 -36.34 3.71
N TRP A 1095 1.81 -36.79 4.45
CA TRP A 1095 1.65 -38.20 4.81
C TRP A 1095 1.53 -39.09 3.55
N CYS A 1096 0.75 -38.66 2.56
CA CYS A 1096 0.62 -39.37 1.27
C CYS A 1096 1.94 -39.38 0.50
N HIS A 1097 2.66 -38.27 0.49
CA HIS A 1097 3.96 -38.18 -0.16
C HIS A 1097 4.97 -39.15 0.46
N ALA A 1098 5.04 -39.24 1.80
CA ALA A 1098 5.86 -40.23 2.50
C ALA A 1098 5.43 -41.68 2.20
N ARG A 1099 4.12 -41.93 2.12
CA ARG A 1099 3.59 -43.23 1.71
C ARG A 1099 4.04 -43.62 0.30
N ILE A 1100 3.94 -42.70 -0.66
CA ILE A 1100 4.35 -42.94 -2.06
C ILE A 1100 5.84 -43.26 -2.14
N ARG A 1101 6.68 -42.56 -1.40
CA ARG A 1101 8.13 -42.85 -1.35
C ARG A 1101 8.41 -44.24 -0.78
N ARG A 1102 7.71 -44.66 0.29
CA ARG A 1102 7.81 -46.02 0.84
C ARG A 1102 7.34 -47.08 -0.15
N GLU A 1103 6.22 -46.86 -0.83
CA GLU A 1103 5.66 -47.77 -1.83
C GLU A 1103 6.58 -47.92 -3.07
N LEU A 1104 7.36 -46.89 -3.41
CA LEU A 1104 8.37 -46.93 -4.47
C LEU A 1104 9.74 -47.46 -4.02
N GLY A 1105 9.88 -47.93 -2.78
CA GLY A 1105 11.10 -48.56 -2.26
C GLY A 1105 12.12 -47.62 -1.61
N PHE A 1106 11.75 -46.37 -1.35
CA PHE A 1106 12.62 -45.36 -0.71
C PHE A 1106 12.38 -45.19 0.80
N GLY A 1107 11.67 -46.14 1.43
CA GLY A 1107 11.30 -46.07 2.85
C GLY A 1107 12.48 -45.97 3.81
N ASP A 1108 13.62 -46.58 3.47
CA ASP A 1108 14.84 -46.54 4.28
C ASP A 1108 15.53 -45.15 4.27
N LEU A 1109 15.10 -44.24 3.39
CA LEU A 1109 15.57 -42.86 3.27
C LEU A 1109 14.62 -41.85 3.92
N GLU A 1110 13.55 -42.31 4.59
CA GLU A 1110 12.62 -41.45 5.31
C GLU A 1110 13.25 -40.88 6.59
N PRO A 1111 13.09 -39.58 6.86
CA PRO A 1111 13.50 -38.99 8.14
C PRO A 1111 12.74 -39.61 9.32
N ASP A 1112 13.42 -39.74 10.46
CA ASP A 1112 12.83 -40.21 11.73
C ASP A 1112 12.11 -39.10 12.51
N ASN A 1113 12.16 -37.85 12.02
CA ASN A 1113 11.59 -36.69 12.67
C ASN A 1113 10.92 -35.72 11.68
N ILE A 1114 9.86 -35.05 12.13
CA ILE A 1114 9.05 -34.15 11.31
C ILE A 1114 9.83 -32.91 10.82
N ARG A 1115 10.86 -32.47 11.55
CA ARG A 1115 11.65 -31.29 11.18
C ARG A 1115 12.49 -31.55 9.93
N ASP A 1116 13.10 -32.72 9.84
CA ASP A 1116 13.88 -33.13 8.67
C ASP A 1116 12.98 -33.46 7.47
N MET A 1117 11.74 -33.91 7.72
CA MET A 1117 10.68 -34.02 6.71
C MET A 1117 10.40 -32.65 6.07
N PHE A 1118 10.07 -31.62 6.85
CA PHE A 1118 9.80 -30.27 6.31
C PHE A 1118 11.02 -29.61 5.66
N LYS A 1119 12.24 -30.02 6.00
CA LYS A 1119 13.48 -29.62 5.31
C LYS A 1119 13.76 -30.40 4.03
N GLN A 1120 12.85 -31.27 3.59
CA GLN A 1120 12.99 -32.16 2.44
C GLN A 1120 14.25 -33.03 2.48
N ARG A 1121 14.65 -33.52 3.66
CA ARG A 1121 15.79 -34.44 3.81
C ARG A 1121 15.44 -35.90 3.48
N TYR A 1122 14.61 -36.08 2.46
CA TYR A 1122 14.26 -37.35 1.83
C TYR A 1122 14.60 -37.30 0.33
N GLN A 1123 14.55 -38.45 -0.33
CA GLN A 1123 14.69 -38.53 -1.78
C GLN A 1123 13.40 -38.11 -2.49
N GLY A 1124 13.53 -37.29 -3.53
CA GLY A 1124 12.41 -36.79 -4.30
C GLY A 1124 11.84 -35.46 -3.80
N SER A 1125 10.81 -34.97 -4.49
CA SER A 1125 10.08 -33.73 -4.17
C SER A 1125 8.63 -33.81 -4.65
N ARG A 1126 7.75 -33.14 -3.90
CA ARG A 1126 6.33 -32.90 -4.21
C ARG A 1126 6.22 -31.54 -4.88
N TYR A 1127 5.49 -31.44 -6.00
CA TYR A 1127 5.26 -30.16 -6.69
C TYR A 1127 3.76 -29.94 -6.85
N SER A 1128 3.27 -28.81 -6.36
CA SER A 1128 1.91 -28.36 -6.60
C SER A 1128 1.91 -27.34 -7.74
N PHE A 1129 0.85 -27.30 -8.54
CA PHE A 1129 0.72 -26.34 -9.63
C PHE A 1129 0.64 -24.91 -9.10
N GLY A 1130 1.10 -23.94 -9.90
CA GLY A 1130 1.23 -22.53 -9.51
C GLY A 1130 2.56 -22.19 -8.85
N TYR A 1131 3.40 -23.20 -8.54
CA TYR A 1131 4.77 -22.99 -8.08
C TYR A 1131 5.74 -22.79 -9.26
N PRO A 1132 6.88 -22.12 -9.07
CA PRO A 1132 7.81 -21.78 -10.15
C PRO A 1132 8.29 -22.92 -11.06
N ALA A 1133 8.30 -24.18 -10.59
CA ALA A 1133 8.68 -25.35 -11.39
C ALA A 1133 7.55 -25.89 -12.30
N CYS A 1134 6.29 -25.56 -12.00
CA CYS A 1134 5.08 -25.91 -12.74
C CYS A 1134 4.03 -24.78 -12.59
N PRO A 1135 4.30 -23.58 -13.15
CA PRO A 1135 3.51 -22.36 -12.91
C PRO A 1135 2.16 -22.35 -13.64
N ASN A 1136 1.96 -23.27 -14.59
CA ASN A 1136 0.72 -23.37 -15.34
C ASN A 1136 -0.37 -24.02 -14.48
N MET A 1137 -1.27 -23.20 -13.95
CA MET A 1137 -2.40 -23.68 -13.13
C MET A 1137 -3.36 -24.59 -13.90
N LEU A 1138 -3.48 -24.41 -15.23
CA LEU A 1138 -4.40 -25.21 -16.05
C LEU A 1138 -4.01 -26.69 -16.13
N ASP A 1139 -2.74 -27.02 -15.92
CA ASP A 1139 -2.28 -28.41 -15.86
C ASP A 1139 -2.87 -29.17 -14.66
N GLN A 1140 -3.37 -28.45 -13.65
CA GLN A 1140 -4.06 -29.06 -12.50
C GLN A 1140 -5.39 -29.75 -12.90
N TYR A 1141 -6.12 -29.25 -13.91
CA TYR A 1141 -7.29 -29.94 -14.45
C TYR A 1141 -6.93 -31.32 -14.99
N VAL A 1142 -5.85 -31.40 -15.77
CA VAL A 1142 -5.34 -32.65 -16.35
C VAL A 1142 -4.97 -33.64 -15.24
N GLN A 1143 -4.31 -33.18 -14.17
CA GLN A 1143 -4.00 -34.01 -13.01
C GLN A 1143 -5.26 -34.57 -12.35
N LEU A 1144 -6.26 -33.72 -12.09
CA LEU A 1144 -7.48 -34.09 -11.37
C LEU A 1144 -8.36 -35.04 -12.18
N ASP A 1145 -8.38 -34.90 -13.50
CA ASP A 1145 -9.03 -35.82 -14.44
C ASP A 1145 -8.33 -37.18 -14.49
N LEU A 1146 -6.99 -37.20 -14.55
CA LEU A 1146 -6.22 -38.45 -14.49
C LEU A 1146 -6.42 -39.20 -13.17
N LEU A 1147 -6.54 -38.47 -12.06
CA LEU A 1147 -6.85 -39.06 -10.76
C LEU A 1147 -8.32 -39.50 -10.65
N ASP A 1148 -9.22 -38.96 -11.48
CA ASP A 1148 -10.68 -39.09 -11.37
C ASP A 1148 -11.18 -38.70 -9.97
N THR A 1149 -10.83 -37.46 -9.59
CA THR A 1149 -11.07 -36.85 -8.26
C THR A 1149 -12.54 -36.53 -7.98
N LYS A 1150 -13.39 -36.54 -9.02
CA LYS A 1150 -14.84 -36.46 -8.86
C LYS A 1150 -15.41 -37.58 -7.99
N ARG A 1151 -14.70 -38.73 -7.87
CA ARG A 1151 -15.06 -39.83 -6.97
C ARG A 1151 -14.94 -39.49 -5.48
N ILE A 1152 -14.28 -38.40 -5.13
CA ILE A 1152 -14.12 -37.90 -3.76
C ILE A 1152 -14.70 -36.49 -3.60
N ASP A 1153 -15.62 -36.10 -4.49
CA ASP A 1153 -16.29 -34.79 -4.52
C ASP A 1153 -15.34 -33.59 -4.56
N MET A 1154 -14.16 -33.79 -5.15
CA MET A 1154 -13.14 -32.76 -5.31
C MET A 1154 -12.95 -32.42 -6.79
N TYR A 1155 -13.00 -31.13 -7.10
CA TYR A 1155 -12.94 -30.61 -8.48
C TYR A 1155 -12.43 -29.17 -8.49
N MET A 1156 -12.01 -28.66 -9.65
CA MET A 1156 -11.73 -27.24 -9.82
C MET A 1156 -13.05 -26.51 -10.02
N ASP A 1157 -13.32 -25.51 -9.19
CA ASP A 1157 -14.49 -24.64 -9.33
C ASP A 1157 -14.34 -23.67 -10.51
N GLU A 1158 -15.35 -22.84 -10.72
CA GLU A 1158 -15.40 -21.87 -11.81
C GLU A 1158 -14.35 -20.74 -11.69
N SER A 1159 -13.66 -20.62 -10.55
CA SER A 1159 -12.56 -19.68 -10.30
C SER A 1159 -11.17 -20.31 -10.46
N GLU A 1160 -11.08 -21.51 -11.01
CA GLU A 1160 -9.83 -22.29 -11.11
C GLU A 1160 -9.19 -22.54 -9.73
N GLN A 1161 -10.00 -22.74 -8.69
CA GLN A 1161 -9.56 -23.16 -7.35
C GLN A 1161 -10.09 -24.57 -7.02
N ILE A 1162 -9.34 -25.35 -6.23
CA ILE A 1162 -9.82 -26.68 -5.80
C ILE A 1162 -10.96 -26.49 -4.78
N TYR A 1163 -12.10 -27.12 -5.05
CA TYR A 1163 -13.23 -27.29 -4.13
C TYR A 1163 -13.30 -28.73 -3.62
N PRO A 1164 -13.57 -28.98 -2.32
CA PRO A 1164 -13.67 -27.99 -1.23
C PRO A 1164 -12.35 -27.24 -0.99
N GLU A 1165 -12.41 -26.01 -0.49
CA GLU A 1165 -11.25 -25.13 -0.31
C GLU A 1165 -10.14 -25.74 0.56
N GLN A 1166 -10.49 -26.59 1.54
CA GLN A 1166 -9.52 -27.29 2.39
C GLN A 1166 -8.99 -28.57 1.71
N SER A 1167 -8.46 -28.40 0.51
CA SER A 1167 -7.92 -29.47 -0.34
C SER A 1167 -6.61 -29.04 -1.00
N THR A 1168 -5.76 -30.00 -1.36
CA THR A 1168 -4.50 -29.72 -2.07
C THR A 1168 -4.12 -30.89 -2.99
N SER A 1169 -3.43 -30.60 -4.09
CA SER A 1169 -2.97 -31.60 -5.06
C SER A 1169 -1.51 -31.40 -5.43
N ALA A 1170 -0.84 -32.50 -5.83
CA ALA A 1170 0.56 -32.45 -6.20
C ALA A 1170 1.00 -33.63 -7.08
N ILE A 1171 1.97 -33.37 -7.95
CA ILE A 1171 2.75 -34.39 -8.65
C ILE A 1171 4.01 -34.69 -7.84
N ILE A 1172 4.52 -35.93 -7.93
CA ILE A 1172 5.68 -36.36 -7.14
C ILE A 1172 6.78 -36.81 -8.08
N CYS A 1173 7.99 -36.30 -7.84
CA CYS A 1173 9.19 -36.73 -8.54
C CYS A 1173 10.06 -37.49 -7.56
N TYR A 1174 10.30 -38.77 -7.81
CA TYR A 1174 11.11 -39.63 -6.93
C TYR A 1174 12.63 -39.51 -7.19
N HIS A 1175 13.03 -38.76 -8.22
CA HIS A 1175 14.42 -38.65 -8.65
C HIS A 1175 15.32 -38.05 -7.54
N PRO A 1176 16.54 -38.55 -7.31
CA PRO A 1176 17.43 -38.08 -6.21
C PRO A 1176 17.73 -36.57 -6.22
N VAL A 1177 17.82 -36.00 -7.42
CA VAL A 1177 18.10 -34.57 -7.64
C VAL A 1177 16.83 -33.70 -7.59
N ALA A 1178 15.63 -34.30 -7.54
CA ALA A 1178 14.39 -33.52 -7.48
C ALA A 1178 14.30 -32.76 -6.15
N LYS A 1179 14.25 -31.43 -6.26
CA LYS A 1179 14.06 -30.44 -5.19
C LYS A 1179 13.33 -29.23 -5.77
N TYR A 1180 12.73 -28.38 -4.95
CA TYR A 1180 12.12 -27.14 -5.45
C TYR A 1180 13.13 -26.27 -6.22
N PHE A 1181 12.72 -25.75 -7.37
CA PHE A 1181 13.52 -24.86 -8.23
C PHE A 1181 12.61 -23.86 -8.96
N SER A 1182 13.17 -22.75 -9.45
CA SER A 1182 12.46 -21.74 -10.25
C SER A 1182 12.82 -21.84 -11.72
N ALA A 1183 11.84 -22.02 -12.60
CA ALA A 1183 12.01 -22.14 -14.05
C ALA A 1183 12.24 -20.80 -14.76
#